data_AF-A0A399ERG8-F1
#
_entry.id   AF-A0A399ERG8-F1
#
_cell.length_a   1.000
_cell.length_b   1.000
_cell.length_c   1.000
_cell.angle_alpha   90.00
_cell.angle_beta   90.00
_cell.angle_gamma   90.00
#
_symmetry.space_group_name_H-M   'P 1'
#
loop_
_entity.id
_entity.type
_entity.pdbx_description
1 polymer ?
#
loop_
_entity_poly.entity_id
_entity_poly.type
_entity_poly.pdbx_seq_one_letter_code
_entity_poly.pdbx_strand_id
1 'polypeptide(L)'
;MLRPAGIALISALIFMFIVVVFLSIIINNAVSNQRNASDFLRTSQAQFAAEAGLDDAVATVWHRLWGTIPLAERSLTRYNTELSKDPLKLGTPGAVYKSPLKTLPAGSSYSYEISRLPDVTSNGVTQSILLRVKATGTLPDRKTTRILQSDFAVQRGFFPFDFALLTDKAECLFCHADIKSLDVLRGVPDEDNPDSWWRRAKVGVLDSLIMRGDEHAGMVSGSLLTRGSVYQQGGSPGVSNQLYTNMTVGQDRISQDQPVAINSNPNYQADCKANPASCNIKRALYLNYPTGSSVGDFPDGELPTNFPLPIPDANNNRVIDDNEWKAALDESTAGTSDTYPAGSITADMQIAPSSLSWGGSRQTRTSSDLGTLPNTVILDGSRNPILISGTVFINGDLIIRGRTSGNGTIIARGNVYVLGDLTYDCTITQNRSSCDYSKQSELPQLSLIAGGSVLVSDYATVTTLNESELDLLKQGNVQASFTYCKNNPPDPSRCGPRSDFLQPNFILTQMANFNRDELWKALNDSTYTPRFYTYGEGEVYYTNNCTHNAQDYSAYRSLSEASKSGGSVQLCTGDTEVAGKAKSIPATLPSNVAGAAKIELNPKSFTAEDIKNLWIESVRNRSTGPLRTDGLLYSANSIFSVLPQDNPGAVTKGQWDLRGALVAPDTGILAPGPCANGETAKTCTVNGITYENFGLRIYHDSRLRPRIAQAQRLGLFRSQWQVVAQ
;
A
#
# COMPACT_ATOMS: atom_id res chain seq x y z
N MET A 1 -69.24 66.47 48.52
CA MET A 1 -68.09 65.60 48.85
C MET A 1 -68.60 64.16 49.00
N LEU A 2 -68.37 63.29 48.02
CA LEU A 2 -68.66 61.85 48.08
C LEU A 2 -67.32 61.10 48.18
N ARG A 3 -67.13 60.29 49.22
CA ARG A 3 -65.89 59.53 49.49
C ARG A 3 -65.84 58.25 48.62
N PRO A 4 -64.72 57.91 47.96
CA PRO A 4 -64.59 56.67 47.18
C PRO A 4 -64.11 55.52 48.09
N ALA A 5 -65.02 54.84 48.79
CA ALA A 5 -64.67 53.68 49.62
C ALA A 5 -64.81 52.32 48.89
N GLY A 6 -65.37 52.28 47.67
CA GLY A 6 -65.65 51.02 46.95
C GLY A 6 -64.54 50.51 46.01
N ILE A 7 -63.65 51.38 45.53
CA ILE A 7 -62.64 51.02 44.51
C ILE A 7 -61.46 50.27 45.14
N ALA A 8 -61.07 50.63 46.38
CA ALA A 8 -59.92 50.02 47.05
C ALA A 8 -60.10 48.51 47.35
N LEU A 9 -61.32 48.07 47.69
CA LEU A 9 -61.61 46.66 47.98
C LEU A 9 -61.56 45.79 46.71
N ILE A 10 -62.11 46.29 45.61
CA ILE A 10 -62.11 45.59 44.32
C ILE A 10 -60.67 45.49 43.78
N SER A 11 -59.90 46.58 43.85
CA SER A 11 -58.47 46.56 43.48
C SER A 11 -57.65 45.60 44.36
N ALA A 12 -57.92 45.54 45.67
CA ALA A 12 -57.25 44.61 46.58
C ALA A 12 -57.59 43.14 46.27
N LEU A 13 -58.85 42.82 45.96
CA LEU A 13 -59.28 41.48 45.58
C LEU A 13 -58.71 41.05 44.23
N ILE A 14 -58.69 41.94 43.23
CA ILE A 14 -58.06 41.67 41.93
C ILE A 14 -56.56 41.44 42.13
N PHE A 15 -55.89 42.27 42.93
CA PHE A 15 -54.47 42.10 43.22
C PHE A 15 -54.18 40.78 43.96
N MET A 16 -55.02 40.41 44.94
CA MET A 16 -54.89 39.15 45.67
C MET A 16 -55.11 37.94 44.74
N PHE A 17 -56.09 38.00 43.84
CA PHE A 17 -56.32 36.96 42.84
C PHE A 17 -55.13 36.81 41.88
N ILE A 18 -54.60 37.93 41.39
CA ILE A 18 -53.39 37.96 40.56
C ILE A 18 -52.21 37.33 41.31
N VAL A 19 -51.99 37.71 42.57
CA VAL A 19 -50.91 37.16 43.41
C VAL A 19 -51.07 35.65 43.61
N VAL A 20 -52.28 35.14 43.85
CA VAL A 20 -52.54 33.70 44.01
C VAL A 20 -52.28 32.94 42.70
N VAL A 21 -52.68 33.50 41.55
CA VAL A 21 -52.39 32.91 40.23
C VAL A 21 -50.88 32.87 39.96
N PHE A 22 -50.16 33.96 40.22
CA PHE A 22 -48.70 33.99 40.07
C PHE A 22 -47.99 33.02 41.01
N LEU A 23 -48.39 32.94 42.28
CA LEU A 23 -47.87 31.95 43.23
C LEU A 23 -48.12 30.52 42.75
N SER A 24 -49.31 30.24 42.22
CA SER A 24 -49.65 28.90 41.70
C SER A 24 -48.81 28.53 40.47
N ILE A 25 -48.55 29.47 39.57
CA ILE A 25 -47.67 29.28 38.41
C ILE A 25 -46.22 29.01 38.87
N ILE A 26 -45.72 29.80 39.82
CA ILE A 26 -44.36 29.65 40.36
C ILE A 26 -44.20 28.29 41.04
N ILE A 27 -45.15 27.88 41.89
CA ILE A 27 -45.11 26.59 42.60
C ILE A 27 -45.18 25.42 41.60
N ASN A 28 -46.07 25.48 40.61
CA ASN A 28 -46.18 24.44 39.59
C ASN A 28 -44.90 24.32 38.75
N ASN A 29 -44.30 25.44 38.36
CA ASN A 29 -43.03 25.45 37.63
C ASN A 29 -41.87 24.92 38.49
N ALA A 30 -41.81 25.27 39.78
CA ALA A 30 -40.78 24.79 40.70
C ALA A 30 -40.89 23.27 40.92
N VAL A 31 -42.10 22.75 41.16
CA VAL A 31 -42.35 21.31 41.34
C VAL A 31 -42.09 20.54 40.04
N SER A 32 -42.49 21.09 38.88
CA SER A 32 -42.21 20.52 37.57
C SER A 32 -40.70 20.46 37.31
N ASN A 33 -39.96 21.54 37.55
CA ASN A 33 -38.51 21.58 37.38
C ASN A 33 -37.78 20.62 38.33
N GLN A 34 -38.22 20.51 39.59
CA GLN A 34 -37.65 19.55 40.54
C GLN A 34 -37.89 18.10 40.13
N ARG A 35 -39.10 17.79 39.63
CA ARG A 35 -39.41 16.45 39.08
C ARG A 35 -38.57 16.16 37.84
N ASN A 36 -38.50 17.09 36.90
CA ASN A 36 -37.68 16.94 35.69
C ASN A 36 -36.20 16.75 36.02
N ALA A 37 -35.65 17.49 36.99
CA ALA A 37 -34.28 17.35 37.44
C ALA A 37 -34.02 15.99 38.13
N SER A 38 -34.94 15.54 38.97
CA SER A 38 -34.86 14.22 39.62
C SER A 38 -34.97 13.07 38.62
N ASP A 39 -35.90 13.17 37.67
CA ASP A 39 -36.07 12.17 36.62
C ASP A 39 -34.86 12.15 35.70
N PHE A 40 -34.33 13.31 35.31
CA PHE A 40 -33.08 13.41 34.56
C PHE A 40 -31.93 12.71 35.29
N LEU A 41 -31.70 13.01 36.57
CA LEU A 41 -30.63 12.41 37.36
C LEU A 41 -30.77 10.88 37.49
N ARG A 42 -31.99 10.37 37.75
CA ARG A 42 -32.26 8.94 37.81
C ARG A 42 -32.03 8.26 36.46
N THR A 43 -32.43 8.90 35.36
CA THR A 43 -32.20 8.36 34.02
C THR A 43 -30.72 8.35 33.65
N SER A 44 -29.94 9.37 34.03
CA SER A 44 -28.49 9.38 33.86
C SER A 44 -27.81 8.30 34.69
N GLN A 45 -28.22 8.06 35.94
CA GLN A 45 -27.66 6.99 36.77
C GLN A 45 -27.93 5.59 36.18
N ALA A 46 -29.15 5.35 35.68
CA ALA A 46 -29.48 4.10 34.99
C ALA A 46 -28.67 3.94 33.69
N GLN A 47 -28.41 5.05 32.99
CA GLN A 47 -27.56 5.07 31.81
C GLN A 47 -26.11 4.71 32.16
N PHE A 48 -25.50 5.30 33.20
CA PHE A 48 -24.14 4.94 33.62
C PHE A 48 -24.03 3.46 34.01
N ALA A 49 -25.05 2.89 34.66
CA ALA A 49 -25.09 1.45 34.93
C ALA A 49 -25.13 0.64 33.63
N ALA A 50 -25.87 1.09 32.60
CA ALA A 50 -25.90 0.44 31.30
C ALA A 50 -24.55 0.59 30.54
N GLU A 51 -23.88 1.74 30.64
CA GLU A 51 -22.54 1.97 30.07
C GLU A 51 -21.51 1.03 30.69
N ALA A 52 -21.56 0.82 32.01
CA ALA A 52 -20.72 -0.19 32.68
C ALA A 52 -20.96 -1.61 32.12
N GLY A 53 -22.20 -1.93 31.73
CA GLY A 53 -22.53 -3.17 31.04
C GLY A 53 -21.96 -3.27 29.63
N LEU A 54 -21.91 -2.16 28.88
CA LEU A 54 -21.24 -2.13 27.57
C LEU A 54 -19.72 -2.35 27.71
N ASP A 55 -19.09 -1.72 28.70
CA ASP A 55 -17.65 -1.85 28.90
C ASP A 55 -17.25 -3.24 29.43
N ASP A 56 -18.07 -3.87 30.26
CA ASP A 56 -17.87 -5.26 30.68
C ASP A 56 -18.11 -6.26 29.52
N ALA A 57 -19.03 -5.95 28.60
CA ALA A 57 -19.18 -6.72 27.38
C ALA A 57 -17.91 -6.62 26.51
N VAL A 58 -17.33 -5.43 26.34
CA VAL A 58 -16.02 -5.23 25.67
C VAL A 58 -14.94 -6.04 26.37
N ALA A 59 -14.83 -5.95 27.69
CA ALA A 59 -13.86 -6.73 28.45
C ALA A 59 -14.03 -8.24 28.25
N THR A 60 -15.25 -8.70 28.10
CA THR A 60 -15.57 -10.12 27.90
C THR A 60 -15.17 -10.61 26.51
N VAL A 61 -15.63 -9.93 25.45
CA VAL A 61 -15.40 -10.40 24.08
C VAL A 61 -14.01 -10.04 23.55
N TRP A 62 -13.41 -8.97 24.07
CA TRP A 62 -12.09 -8.53 23.65
C TRP A 62 -11.04 -8.86 24.68
N HIS A 63 -10.93 -8.13 25.78
CA HIS A 63 -9.76 -8.25 26.68
C HIS A 63 -9.54 -9.65 27.26
N ARG A 64 -10.59 -10.31 27.76
CA ARG A 64 -10.50 -11.65 28.34
C ARG A 64 -10.29 -12.72 27.26
N LEU A 65 -11.08 -12.70 26.19
CA LEU A 65 -10.97 -13.67 25.08
C LEU A 65 -9.64 -13.51 24.31
N TRP A 66 -9.18 -12.29 24.09
CA TRP A 66 -7.91 -12.01 23.43
C TRP A 66 -6.71 -12.41 24.30
N GLY A 67 -6.87 -12.33 25.62
CA GLY A 67 -5.89 -12.79 26.60
C GLY A 67 -5.68 -14.31 26.59
N THR A 68 -6.68 -15.11 26.18
CA THR A 68 -6.56 -16.57 26.10
C THR A 68 -5.86 -17.07 24.83
N ILE A 69 -5.69 -16.20 23.83
CA ILE A 69 -5.05 -16.57 22.55
C ILE A 69 -3.55 -16.20 22.62
N PRO A 70 -2.63 -17.18 22.49
CA PRO A 70 -1.19 -16.91 22.41
C PRO A 70 -0.87 -15.90 21.31
N LEU A 71 0.12 -15.03 21.54
CA LEU A 71 0.43 -13.92 20.63
C LEU A 71 0.65 -14.38 19.17
N ALA A 72 1.32 -15.53 18.99
CA ALA A 72 1.61 -16.12 17.68
C ALA A 72 0.39 -16.73 16.97
N GLU A 73 -0.68 -17.03 17.70
CA GLU A 73 -1.91 -17.66 17.18
C GLU A 73 -3.04 -16.63 16.95
N ARG A 74 -2.79 -15.35 17.23
CA ARG A 74 -3.80 -14.29 17.17
C ARG A 74 -4.21 -14.00 15.73
N SER A 75 -5.37 -14.53 15.34
CA SER A 75 -5.99 -14.35 14.02
C SER A 75 -7.50 -14.20 14.15
N LEU A 76 -8.18 -13.72 13.10
CA LEU A 76 -9.64 -13.58 13.14
C LEU A 76 -10.31 -14.95 13.20
N THR A 77 -9.76 -15.95 12.50
CA THR A 77 -10.22 -17.33 12.56
C THR A 77 -10.04 -17.93 13.95
N ARG A 78 -8.89 -17.69 14.59
CA ARG A 78 -8.67 -18.14 15.96
C ARG A 78 -9.60 -17.43 16.94
N TYR A 79 -9.78 -16.12 16.80
CA TYR A 79 -10.74 -15.36 17.58
C TYR A 79 -12.15 -15.92 17.44
N ASN A 80 -12.61 -16.22 16.22
CA ASN A 80 -13.91 -16.85 15.97
C ASN A 80 -14.01 -18.23 16.64
N THR A 81 -12.94 -19.01 16.59
CA THR A 81 -12.85 -20.33 17.22
C THR A 81 -13.01 -20.23 18.73
N GLU A 82 -12.31 -19.31 19.40
CA GLU A 82 -12.47 -19.08 20.84
C GLU A 82 -13.83 -18.50 21.19
N LEU A 83 -14.35 -17.58 20.37
CA LEU A 83 -15.69 -17.01 20.52
C LEU A 83 -16.79 -18.09 20.46
N SER A 84 -16.55 -19.17 19.73
CA SER A 84 -17.45 -20.32 19.60
C SER A 84 -17.49 -21.24 20.82
N LYS A 85 -16.51 -21.14 21.72
CA LYS A 85 -16.40 -22.02 22.89
C LYS A 85 -17.23 -21.54 24.08
N ASP A 86 -17.39 -22.42 25.06
CA ASP A 86 -17.93 -22.07 26.37
C ASP A 86 -17.06 -21.00 27.07
N PRO A 87 -17.67 -20.00 27.74
CA PRO A 87 -19.10 -19.84 28.01
C PRO A 87 -19.87 -19.01 26.97
N LEU A 88 -19.21 -18.47 25.93
CA LEU A 88 -19.81 -17.50 25.01
C LEU A 88 -20.72 -18.15 23.96
N LYS A 89 -20.27 -19.25 23.34
CA LYS A 89 -20.99 -19.95 22.26
C LYS A 89 -21.48 -19.03 21.12
N LEU A 90 -20.67 -18.01 20.77
CA LEU A 90 -21.00 -16.98 19.78
C LEU A 90 -20.42 -17.28 18.38
N GLY A 91 -20.32 -18.56 18.02
CA GLY A 91 -19.61 -19.03 16.82
C GLY A 91 -20.33 -18.83 15.49
N THR A 92 -21.64 -18.62 15.51
CA THR A 92 -22.48 -18.52 14.30
C THR A 92 -23.38 -17.29 14.36
N PRO A 93 -23.63 -16.60 13.22
CA PRO A 93 -24.63 -15.53 13.16
C PRO A 93 -25.97 -15.96 13.76
N GLY A 94 -26.56 -15.08 14.57
CA GLY A 94 -27.77 -15.36 15.35
C GLY A 94 -27.54 -15.95 16.74
N ALA A 95 -26.32 -16.40 17.08
CA ALA A 95 -26.00 -16.84 18.44
C ALA A 95 -26.09 -15.69 19.45
N VAL A 96 -26.49 -16.00 20.68
CA VAL A 96 -26.70 -15.00 21.74
C VAL A 96 -26.08 -15.47 23.05
N TYR A 97 -25.30 -14.58 23.66
CA TYR A 97 -24.77 -14.73 25.02
C TYR A 97 -25.47 -13.73 25.95
N LYS A 98 -25.86 -14.19 27.14
CA LYS A 98 -26.44 -13.35 28.19
C LYS A 98 -25.56 -13.40 29.42
N SER A 99 -25.12 -12.24 29.90
CA SER A 99 -24.33 -12.16 31.11
C SER A 99 -25.20 -12.30 32.36
N PRO A 100 -24.63 -12.82 33.46
CA PRO A 100 -25.31 -12.78 34.76
C PRO A 100 -25.47 -11.32 35.20
N LEU A 101 -26.51 -11.07 36.02
CA LEU A 101 -26.72 -9.77 36.63
C LEU A 101 -25.53 -9.43 37.56
N LYS A 102 -24.94 -8.25 37.39
CA LYS A 102 -23.87 -7.74 38.24
C LYS A 102 -24.34 -6.51 39.00
N THR A 103 -23.96 -6.41 40.26
CA THR A 103 -24.33 -5.29 41.14
C THR A 103 -23.13 -4.39 41.36
N LEU A 104 -23.32 -3.09 41.18
CA LEU A 104 -22.35 -2.04 41.43
C LEU A 104 -22.35 -1.64 42.92
N PRO A 105 -21.28 -1.04 43.46
CA PRO A 105 -21.18 -0.65 44.87
C PRO A 105 -22.33 0.25 45.37
N ALA A 106 -22.94 1.04 44.48
CA ALA A 106 -24.08 1.91 44.78
C ALA A 106 -25.45 1.21 44.75
N GLY A 107 -25.50 -0.12 44.58
CA GLY A 107 -26.71 -0.93 44.55
C GLY A 107 -27.44 -0.97 43.20
N SER A 108 -27.04 -0.14 42.23
CA SER A 108 -27.47 -0.31 40.84
C SER A 108 -26.89 -1.61 40.27
N SER A 109 -27.54 -2.16 39.26
CA SER A 109 -27.13 -3.41 38.62
C SER A 109 -27.15 -3.29 37.11
N TYR A 110 -26.36 -4.11 36.44
CA TYR A 110 -26.39 -4.22 35.01
C TYR A 110 -26.35 -5.68 34.55
N SER A 111 -26.88 -5.92 33.36
CA SER A 111 -26.69 -7.14 32.57
C SER A 111 -26.49 -6.74 31.12
N TYR A 112 -25.92 -7.63 30.31
CA TYR A 112 -25.76 -7.39 28.89
C TYR A 112 -26.00 -8.66 28.09
N GLU A 113 -26.50 -8.46 26.88
CA GLU A 113 -26.67 -9.47 25.87
C GLU A 113 -25.73 -9.15 24.70
N ILE A 114 -25.03 -10.17 24.21
CA ILE A 114 -24.21 -10.07 23.00
C ILE A 114 -24.86 -10.97 21.95
N SER A 115 -25.27 -10.40 20.83
CA SER A 115 -25.79 -11.13 19.68
C SER A 115 -24.75 -11.16 18.56
N ARG A 116 -24.56 -12.32 17.94
CA ARG A 116 -23.72 -12.48 16.76
C ARG A 116 -24.47 -12.00 15.51
N LEU A 117 -23.95 -10.98 14.84
CA LEU A 117 -24.50 -10.48 13.58
C LEU A 117 -23.86 -11.21 12.38
N PRO A 118 -24.44 -11.11 11.16
CA PRO A 118 -23.78 -11.59 9.94
C PRO A 118 -22.40 -10.96 9.77
N ASP A 119 -21.45 -11.77 9.29
CA ASP A 119 -20.08 -11.33 9.06
C ASP A 119 -19.96 -10.41 7.86
N VAL A 120 -18.98 -9.51 7.93
CA VAL A 120 -18.55 -8.77 6.74
C VAL A 120 -17.55 -9.64 6.01
N THR A 121 -17.92 -10.11 4.83
CA THR A 121 -17.05 -10.90 3.96
C THR A 121 -16.61 -10.08 2.74
N SER A 122 -15.34 -10.17 2.38
CA SER A 122 -14.80 -9.63 1.13
C SER A 122 -13.92 -10.71 0.49
N ASN A 123 -14.15 -10.99 -0.78
CA ASN A 123 -13.40 -11.98 -1.56
C ASN A 123 -13.44 -13.40 -0.92
N GLY A 124 -14.61 -13.82 -0.44
CA GLY A 124 -14.80 -15.13 0.22
C GLY A 124 -14.19 -15.24 1.61
N VAL A 125 -13.64 -14.14 2.14
CA VAL A 125 -12.94 -14.10 3.41
C VAL A 125 -13.67 -13.20 4.39
N THR A 126 -13.94 -13.72 5.59
CA THR A 126 -14.44 -12.94 6.72
C THR A 126 -13.42 -11.84 7.06
N GLN A 127 -13.81 -10.59 6.82
CA GLN A 127 -13.03 -9.39 7.14
C GLN A 127 -13.30 -8.93 8.57
N SER A 128 -14.56 -9.05 9.00
CA SER A 128 -15.01 -8.57 10.30
C SER A 128 -16.08 -9.48 10.89
N ILE A 129 -15.92 -9.74 12.19
CA ILE A 129 -16.88 -10.40 13.07
C ILE A 129 -17.69 -9.30 13.75
N LEU A 130 -18.98 -9.24 13.42
CA LEU A 130 -19.91 -8.27 13.98
C LEU A 130 -20.64 -8.84 15.21
N LEU A 131 -20.66 -8.05 16.28
CA LEU A 131 -21.33 -8.33 17.54
C LEU A 131 -22.22 -7.14 17.89
N ARG A 132 -23.46 -7.40 18.29
CA ARG A 132 -24.36 -6.39 18.84
C ARG A 132 -24.44 -6.56 20.32
N VAL A 133 -24.17 -5.52 21.09
CA VAL A 133 -24.31 -5.53 22.54
C VAL A 133 -25.51 -4.70 22.95
N LYS A 134 -26.40 -5.31 23.73
CA LYS A 134 -27.48 -4.63 24.44
C LYS A 134 -27.18 -4.70 25.93
N ALA A 135 -26.88 -3.57 26.55
CA ALA A 135 -26.64 -3.48 27.99
C ALA A 135 -27.83 -2.83 28.70
N THR A 136 -28.31 -3.45 29.76
CA THR A 136 -29.42 -2.98 30.58
C THR A 136 -28.89 -2.56 31.94
N GLY A 137 -28.98 -1.27 32.24
CA GLY A 137 -28.71 -0.70 33.56
C GLY A 137 -30.01 -0.54 34.33
N THR A 138 -30.01 -0.95 35.60
CA THR A 138 -31.16 -0.93 36.50
C THR A 138 -30.76 -0.31 37.82
N LEU A 139 -31.55 0.64 38.31
CA LEU A 139 -31.33 1.26 39.62
C LEU A 139 -31.72 0.32 40.78
N PRO A 140 -31.28 0.61 42.03
CA PRO A 140 -31.64 -0.19 43.20
C PRO A 140 -33.16 -0.38 43.38
N ASP A 141 -33.96 0.57 42.89
CA ASP A 141 -35.42 0.52 42.92
C ASP A 141 -36.05 -0.55 42.02
N ARG A 142 -35.25 -1.20 41.16
CA ARG A 142 -35.64 -2.22 40.18
C ARG A 142 -36.73 -1.80 39.19
N LYS A 143 -37.07 -0.51 39.14
CA LYS A 143 -38.11 0.07 38.28
C LYS A 143 -37.54 0.94 37.19
N THR A 144 -36.49 1.72 37.52
CA THR A 144 -35.85 2.58 36.54
C THR A 144 -34.76 1.81 35.80
N THR A 145 -35.02 1.53 34.53
CA THR A 145 -34.10 0.85 33.63
C THR A 145 -33.73 1.72 32.43
N ARG A 146 -32.50 1.53 31.93
CA ARG A 146 -32.04 2.05 30.64
C ARG A 146 -31.36 0.95 29.85
N ILE A 147 -31.64 0.91 28.55
CA ILE A 147 -31.03 -0.04 27.63
C ILE A 147 -30.20 0.75 26.62
N LEU A 148 -28.93 0.40 26.52
CA LEU A 148 -28.02 0.92 25.52
C LEU A 148 -27.67 -0.18 24.54
N GLN A 149 -27.60 0.18 23.26
CA GLN A 149 -27.16 -0.71 22.21
C GLN A 149 -25.93 -0.14 21.50
N SER A 150 -24.94 -0.98 21.23
CA SER A 150 -23.76 -0.64 20.43
C SER A 150 -23.33 -1.84 19.61
N ASP A 151 -22.89 -1.59 18.38
CA ASP A 151 -22.34 -2.64 17.51
C ASP A 151 -20.83 -2.58 17.57
N PHE A 152 -20.22 -3.75 17.75
CA PHE A 152 -18.78 -3.95 17.77
C PHE A 152 -18.37 -4.75 16.54
N ALA A 153 -17.27 -4.34 15.91
CA ALA A 153 -16.63 -5.07 14.83
C ALA A 153 -15.24 -5.49 15.29
N VAL A 154 -15.01 -6.79 15.40
CA VAL A 154 -13.65 -7.33 15.48
C VAL A 154 -13.21 -7.58 14.07
N GLN A 155 -12.26 -6.79 13.60
CA GLN A 155 -11.81 -6.84 12.22
C GLN A 155 -10.31 -7.01 12.15
N ARG A 156 -9.87 -7.55 11.03
CA ARG A 156 -8.46 -7.67 10.72
C ARG A 156 -7.87 -6.30 10.44
N GLY A 157 -6.89 -5.89 11.24
CA GLY A 157 -5.85 -5.00 10.79
C GLY A 157 -4.87 -5.83 9.99
N PHE A 158 -5.13 -5.98 8.69
CA PHE A 158 -4.09 -6.40 7.78
C PHE A 158 -2.96 -5.37 7.78
N PHE A 159 -1.76 -5.76 7.35
CA PHE A 159 -0.62 -4.88 7.12
C PHE A 159 -1.10 -3.53 6.50
N PRO A 160 -1.13 -2.41 7.27
CA PRO A 160 -2.21 -1.42 7.14
C PRO A 160 -1.89 -0.26 6.19
N PHE A 161 -1.22 -0.52 5.07
CA PHE A 161 -0.71 0.56 4.23
C PHE A 161 -1.58 0.79 3.00
N ASP A 162 -2.39 1.83 3.10
CA ASP A 162 -3.14 2.47 2.01
C ASP A 162 -2.22 3.46 1.28
N PHE A 163 -1.24 2.93 0.54
CA PHE A 163 -0.21 3.70 -0.15
C PHE A 163 -0.28 3.46 -1.66
N ALA A 164 -0.26 4.55 -2.41
CA ALA A 164 -0.11 4.53 -3.87
C ALA A 164 1.29 4.05 -4.26
N LEU A 165 2.28 4.51 -3.50
CA LEU A 165 3.68 4.20 -3.65
C LEU A 165 4.31 4.09 -2.26
N LEU A 166 5.04 3.02 -2.01
CA LEU A 166 5.84 2.85 -0.80
C LEU A 166 7.18 2.22 -1.16
N THR A 167 8.28 2.90 -0.83
CA THR A 167 9.66 2.48 -1.15
C THR A 167 10.65 2.90 -0.07
N ASP A 168 11.79 2.22 0.06
CA ASP A 168 12.91 2.76 0.83
C ASP A 168 13.52 3.94 0.07
N LYS A 169 13.66 3.78 -1.25
CA LYS A 169 14.39 4.72 -2.10
C LYS A 169 13.58 5.14 -3.31
N ALA A 170 13.31 6.44 -3.40
CA ALA A 170 12.66 7.05 -4.55
C ALA A 170 13.70 7.88 -5.33
N GLU A 171 14.51 7.20 -6.13
CA GLU A 171 15.57 7.77 -6.97
C GLU A 171 15.10 7.76 -8.42
N CYS A 172 15.14 8.90 -9.12
CA CYS A 172 14.58 9.11 -10.48
C CYS A 172 13.05 8.90 -10.63
N LEU A 173 12.38 8.29 -9.64
CA LEU A 173 10.95 8.00 -9.66
C LEU A 173 10.09 9.27 -9.66
N PHE A 174 10.49 10.27 -8.88
CA PHE A 174 9.89 11.61 -8.86
C PHE A 174 10.59 12.54 -9.86
N CYS A 175 10.89 12.04 -11.04
CA CYS A 175 11.17 12.88 -12.20
C CYS A 175 10.05 12.52 -13.18
N HIS A 176 9.05 13.41 -13.34
CA HIS A 176 7.84 13.16 -14.13
C HIS A 176 6.79 12.20 -13.52
N ALA A 177 6.69 12.13 -12.18
CA ALA A 177 5.62 11.36 -11.53
C ALA A 177 4.32 12.16 -11.34
N ASP A 178 3.19 11.48 -11.44
CA ASP A 178 1.86 12.00 -11.10
C ASP A 178 1.08 10.97 -10.29
N ILE A 179 0.90 11.23 -9.00
CA ILE A 179 0.32 10.29 -8.05
C ILE A 179 -0.96 10.88 -7.48
N LYS A 180 -2.08 10.22 -7.74
CA LYS A 180 -3.42 10.67 -7.35
C LYS A 180 -4.34 9.51 -7.02
N SER A 181 -5.49 9.79 -6.39
CA SER A 181 -6.51 8.76 -6.18
C SER A 181 -7.16 8.37 -7.50
N LEU A 182 -7.59 7.11 -7.60
CA LEU A 182 -8.45 6.62 -8.70
C LEU A 182 -9.76 7.44 -8.83
N ASP A 183 -10.15 8.20 -7.79
CA ASP A 183 -11.31 9.08 -7.80
C ASP A 183 -11.26 10.17 -8.86
N VAL A 184 -10.07 10.56 -9.34
CA VAL A 184 -9.89 11.49 -10.47
C VAL A 184 -10.64 11.05 -11.73
N LEU A 185 -10.83 9.75 -11.91
CA LEU A 185 -11.55 9.18 -13.05
C LEU A 185 -13.08 9.38 -12.95
N ARG A 186 -13.58 9.96 -11.85
CA ARG A 186 -14.97 10.45 -11.72
C ARG A 186 -15.16 11.86 -12.26
N GLY A 187 -14.08 12.62 -12.46
CA GLY A 187 -14.11 14.03 -12.86
C GLY A 187 -13.32 14.94 -11.91
N VAL A 188 -13.20 16.20 -12.30
CA VAL A 188 -12.53 17.28 -11.54
C VAL A 188 -13.33 17.60 -10.28
N PRO A 189 -12.69 17.81 -9.11
CA PRO A 189 -13.38 18.15 -7.89
C PRO A 189 -13.84 19.60 -7.95
N ASP A 190 -15.01 19.83 -7.37
CA ASP A 190 -15.64 21.13 -7.23
C ASP A 190 -15.64 21.50 -5.75
N GLU A 191 -15.09 22.67 -5.42
CA GLU A 191 -14.96 23.16 -4.05
C GLU A 191 -16.32 23.28 -3.34
N ASP A 192 -17.38 23.56 -4.10
CA ASP A 192 -18.75 23.72 -3.58
C ASP A 192 -19.51 22.38 -3.48
N ASN A 193 -18.93 21.29 -4.00
CA ASN A 193 -19.55 19.96 -4.00
C ASN A 193 -18.63 18.88 -3.37
N PRO A 194 -18.71 18.66 -2.05
CA PRO A 194 -17.89 17.67 -1.35
C PRO A 194 -18.01 16.22 -1.85
N ASP A 195 -19.08 15.86 -2.56
CA ASP A 195 -19.22 14.52 -3.13
C ASP A 195 -18.29 14.31 -4.33
N SER A 196 -17.88 15.38 -5.00
CA SER A 196 -16.94 15.36 -6.12
C SER A 196 -15.47 15.24 -5.69
N TRP A 197 -15.16 15.50 -4.41
CA TRP A 197 -13.79 15.55 -3.91
C TRP A 197 -13.08 14.20 -4.02
N TRP A 198 -11.76 14.19 -4.17
CA TRP A 198 -11.00 12.94 -4.22
C TRP A 198 -10.46 12.53 -2.87
N ARG A 199 -10.29 11.23 -2.63
CA ARG A 199 -9.43 10.77 -1.53
C ARG A 199 -7.99 11.22 -1.77
N ARG A 200 -7.25 11.46 -0.69
CA ARG A 200 -5.80 11.72 -0.75
C ARG A 200 -5.04 10.44 -1.07
N ALA A 201 -4.09 10.51 -2.00
CA ALA A 201 -3.09 9.46 -2.17
C ALA A 201 -1.99 9.61 -1.11
N LYS A 202 -1.44 8.50 -0.64
CA LYS A 202 -0.26 8.50 0.25
C LYS A 202 0.93 7.91 -0.46
N VAL A 203 2.07 8.57 -0.28
CA VAL A 203 3.37 8.09 -0.75
C VAL A 203 4.32 8.01 0.43
N GLY A 204 5.01 6.89 0.57
CA GLY A 204 5.97 6.64 1.64
C GLY A 204 7.37 6.42 1.07
N VAL A 205 8.35 7.13 1.61
CA VAL A 205 9.77 6.93 1.31
C VAL A 205 10.52 6.76 2.63
N LEU A 206 11.19 5.63 2.84
CA LEU A 206 11.71 5.28 4.18
C LEU A 206 13.19 5.64 4.42
N ASP A 207 14.00 5.76 3.37
CA ASP A 207 15.46 5.95 3.44
C ASP A 207 15.93 7.20 2.67
N SER A 208 15.68 7.27 1.35
CA SER A 208 16.11 8.40 0.51
C SER A 208 15.08 8.82 -0.54
N LEU A 209 14.81 10.12 -0.60
CA LEU A 209 14.07 10.77 -1.68
C LEU A 209 15.01 11.68 -2.46
N ILE A 210 15.22 11.40 -3.75
CA ILE A 210 16.05 12.20 -4.64
C ILE A 210 15.20 12.72 -5.79
N MET A 211 15.20 14.05 -5.98
CA MET A 211 14.42 14.72 -7.03
C MET A 211 15.29 15.62 -7.90
N ARG A 212 14.96 15.78 -9.18
CA ARG A 212 15.62 16.79 -10.02
C ARG A 212 15.28 18.20 -9.58
N GLY A 213 16.28 19.06 -9.49
CA GLY A 213 16.13 20.44 -9.01
C GLY A 213 15.69 21.41 -10.10
N ASP A 214 16.04 21.12 -11.35
CA ASP A 214 15.90 21.95 -12.55
C ASP A 214 14.83 21.46 -13.55
N GLU A 215 14.28 20.26 -13.33
CA GLU A 215 13.24 19.66 -14.16
C GLU A 215 11.96 19.37 -13.37
N HIS A 216 10.88 19.00 -14.08
CA HIS A 216 9.62 18.65 -13.45
C HIS A 216 9.76 17.39 -12.56
N ALA A 217 9.78 17.59 -11.23
CA ALA A 217 9.87 16.47 -10.29
C ALA A 217 8.55 15.65 -10.28
N GLY A 218 7.41 16.33 -10.21
CA GLY A 218 6.12 15.66 -10.31
C GLY A 218 5.06 16.25 -9.40
N MET A 219 3.99 15.48 -9.21
CA MET A 219 2.82 15.90 -8.45
C MET A 219 2.30 14.79 -7.54
N VAL A 220 1.95 15.16 -6.30
CA VAL A 220 1.25 14.27 -5.36
C VAL A 220 -0.06 14.93 -4.92
N SER A 221 -1.18 14.33 -5.32
CA SER A 221 -2.53 14.70 -4.87
C SER A 221 -2.85 14.04 -3.54
N GLY A 222 -2.14 14.49 -2.49
CA GLY A 222 -2.23 13.94 -1.14
C GLY A 222 -0.95 14.18 -0.36
N SER A 223 -0.45 13.17 0.33
CA SER A 223 0.67 13.31 1.28
C SER A 223 1.87 12.46 0.92
N LEU A 224 3.04 13.09 0.85
CA LEU A 224 4.36 12.48 0.75
C LEU A 224 4.99 12.40 2.14
N LEU A 225 5.26 11.18 2.60
CA LEU A 225 5.71 10.85 3.95
C LEU A 225 7.15 10.35 3.84
N THR A 226 8.11 11.07 4.40
CA THR A 226 9.53 10.73 4.30
C THR A 226 10.13 10.39 5.66
N ARG A 227 10.83 9.26 5.73
CA ARG A 227 11.83 8.95 6.76
C ARG A 227 13.19 8.89 6.05
N GLY A 228 14.23 9.36 6.71
CA GLY A 228 15.53 9.50 6.09
C GLY A 228 15.70 10.81 5.32
N SER A 229 16.56 10.78 4.30
CA SER A 229 17.15 12.00 3.75
C SER A 229 16.47 12.43 2.47
N VAL A 230 16.31 13.74 2.31
CA VAL A 230 15.66 14.35 1.14
C VAL A 230 16.65 15.28 0.46
N TYR A 231 16.97 14.97 -0.79
CA TYR A 231 17.96 15.70 -1.58
C TYR A 231 17.45 16.02 -2.98
N GLN A 232 18.02 17.05 -3.55
CA GLN A 232 18.01 17.25 -4.99
C GLN A 232 19.12 16.41 -5.63
N GLN A 233 18.97 16.03 -6.90
CA GLN A 233 19.90 15.13 -7.60
C GLN A 233 21.37 15.57 -7.49
N GLY A 234 21.64 16.89 -7.59
CA GLY A 234 22.98 17.46 -7.42
C GLY A 234 23.55 17.46 -5.99
N GLY A 235 22.89 16.81 -5.02
CA GLY A 235 23.36 16.65 -3.64
C GLY A 235 22.89 17.73 -2.67
N SER A 236 22.23 18.80 -3.14
CA SER A 236 21.66 19.84 -2.28
C SER A 236 20.53 19.28 -1.39
N PRO A 237 20.51 19.55 -0.08
CA PRO A 237 19.43 19.09 0.79
C PRO A 237 18.10 19.78 0.49
N GLY A 238 17.01 19.07 0.72
CA GLY A 238 15.64 19.58 0.57
C GLY A 238 14.93 19.09 -0.70
N VAL A 239 13.68 19.51 -0.83
CA VAL A 239 12.82 19.11 -1.95
C VAL A 239 13.05 19.97 -3.19
N SER A 240 12.69 19.44 -4.37
CA SER A 240 12.70 20.20 -5.61
C SER A 240 11.68 21.34 -5.58
N ASN A 241 12.01 22.48 -6.19
CA ASN A 241 11.07 23.57 -6.43
C ASN A 241 9.98 23.22 -7.46
N GLN A 242 10.16 22.12 -8.18
CA GLN A 242 9.27 21.61 -9.21
C GLN A 242 8.45 20.40 -8.72
N LEU A 243 8.34 20.20 -7.40
CA LEU A 243 7.37 19.29 -6.79
C LEU A 243 6.06 20.04 -6.53
N TYR A 244 4.95 19.48 -6.99
CA TYR A 244 3.63 20.09 -6.94
C TYR A 244 2.65 19.29 -6.08
N THR A 245 1.63 19.98 -5.58
CA THR A 245 0.46 19.40 -4.91
C THR A 245 -0.78 20.19 -5.29
N ASN A 246 -1.97 19.59 -5.20
CA ASN A 246 -3.27 20.27 -5.24
C ASN A 246 -3.99 20.15 -3.88
N MET A 247 -3.30 19.66 -2.85
CA MET A 247 -3.88 19.48 -1.52
C MET A 247 -3.99 20.81 -0.80
N THR A 248 -5.19 21.15 -0.36
CA THR A 248 -5.41 22.23 0.61
C THR A 248 -5.00 21.76 2.00
N VAL A 249 -4.19 22.58 2.70
CA VAL A 249 -3.66 22.28 4.03
C VAL A 249 -4.79 21.99 5.02
N GLY A 250 -4.65 20.90 5.79
CA GLY A 250 -5.61 20.48 6.81
C GLY A 250 -6.83 19.72 6.30
N GLN A 251 -7.03 19.61 4.99
CA GLN A 251 -8.15 18.83 4.43
C GLN A 251 -7.83 17.34 4.34
N ASP A 252 -8.83 16.50 4.56
CA ASP A 252 -8.71 15.05 4.43
C ASP A 252 -8.93 14.52 3.01
N ARG A 253 -9.40 15.38 2.10
CA ARG A 253 -9.73 15.09 0.70
C ARG A 253 -9.22 16.23 -0.20
N ILE A 254 -9.11 15.95 -1.50
CA ILE A 254 -8.70 16.93 -2.52
C ILE A 254 -9.95 17.61 -3.07
N SER A 255 -10.07 18.92 -2.83
CA SER A 255 -11.22 19.74 -3.22
C SER A 255 -11.05 20.49 -4.54
N GLN A 256 -9.82 20.57 -5.06
CA GLN A 256 -9.47 21.30 -6.28
C GLN A 256 -8.37 20.54 -7.04
N ASP A 257 -8.23 20.81 -8.34
CA ASP A 257 -7.17 20.21 -9.17
C ASP A 257 -6.09 21.20 -9.60
N GLN A 258 -6.08 22.41 -9.04
CA GLN A 258 -5.06 23.40 -9.39
C GLN A 258 -3.73 23.07 -8.71
N PRO A 259 -2.65 22.76 -9.46
CA PRO A 259 -1.40 22.37 -8.84
C PRO A 259 -0.60 23.61 -8.41
N VAL A 260 -0.13 23.58 -7.17
CA VAL A 260 0.72 24.58 -6.54
C VAL A 260 2.07 23.96 -6.16
N ALA A 261 3.15 24.72 -6.34
CA ALA A 261 4.49 24.27 -5.97
C ALA A 261 4.59 24.11 -4.45
N ILE A 262 5.19 23.03 -3.97
CA ILE A 262 5.22 22.69 -2.54
C ILE A 262 6.03 23.69 -1.70
N ASN A 263 6.98 24.37 -2.33
CA ASN A 263 7.82 25.41 -1.71
C ASN A 263 7.19 26.80 -1.76
N SER A 264 6.03 26.98 -2.41
CA SER A 264 5.34 28.28 -2.48
C SER A 264 4.79 28.75 -1.13
N ASN A 265 4.54 27.82 -0.20
CA ASN A 265 4.07 28.12 1.13
C ASN A 265 4.64 27.08 2.12
N PRO A 266 5.33 27.49 3.20
CA PRO A 266 5.86 26.55 4.19
C PRO A 266 4.78 25.70 4.86
N ASN A 267 3.52 26.13 4.84
CA ASN A 267 2.40 25.34 5.37
C ASN A 267 2.10 24.06 4.57
N TYR A 268 2.66 23.84 3.39
CA TYR A 268 2.52 22.54 2.73
C TYR A 268 3.42 21.46 3.33
N GLN A 269 4.37 21.85 4.17
CA GLN A 269 5.40 20.98 4.71
C GLN A 269 5.32 20.94 6.23
N ALA A 270 5.68 19.80 6.82
CA ALA A 270 5.94 19.69 8.25
C ALA A 270 7.20 18.87 8.47
N ASP A 271 8.07 19.33 9.36
CA ASP A 271 9.19 18.55 9.87
C ASP A 271 8.81 18.01 11.25
N CYS A 272 8.50 16.72 11.33
CA CYS A 272 8.01 16.12 12.55
C CYS A 272 9.08 15.93 13.62
N LYS A 273 10.37 16.11 13.27
CA LYS A 273 11.47 16.08 14.23
C LYS A 273 11.78 17.49 14.75
N ALA A 274 11.88 18.47 13.85
CA ALA A 274 12.19 19.85 14.23
C ALA A 274 11.00 20.56 14.90
N ASN A 275 9.76 20.27 14.44
CA ASN A 275 8.54 20.84 14.99
C ASN A 275 7.39 19.82 15.01
N PRO A 276 7.33 18.91 15.99
CA PRO A 276 6.32 17.86 16.07
C PRO A 276 4.86 18.38 16.01
N ALA A 277 4.60 19.54 16.59
CA ALA A 277 3.26 20.14 16.60
C ALA A 277 2.77 20.51 15.18
N SER A 278 3.68 20.81 14.25
CA SER A 278 3.32 21.14 12.87
C SER A 278 2.71 19.96 12.10
N CYS A 279 2.95 18.73 12.56
CA CYS A 279 2.46 17.50 11.95
C CYS A 279 1.01 17.16 12.35
N ASN A 280 0.45 17.78 13.38
CA ASN A 280 -0.93 17.53 13.81
C ASN A 280 -2.00 18.00 12.79
N ILE A 281 -1.59 18.79 11.80
CA ILE A 281 -2.44 19.26 10.70
C ILE A 281 -2.01 18.50 9.45
N LYS A 282 -2.98 18.06 8.64
CA LYS A 282 -2.69 17.34 7.40
C LYS A 282 -1.87 18.21 6.42
N ARG A 283 -0.72 17.69 5.96
CA ARG A 283 0.22 18.36 5.04
C ARG A 283 0.43 17.57 3.76
N ALA A 284 0.89 18.26 2.72
CA ALA A 284 1.27 17.65 1.46
C ALA A 284 2.63 16.93 1.55
N LEU A 285 3.53 17.40 2.41
CA LEU A 285 4.82 16.78 2.69
C LEU A 285 5.10 16.70 4.19
N TYR A 286 5.57 15.55 4.62
CA TYR A 286 6.13 15.34 5.95
C TYR A 286 7.60 14.92 5.82
N LEU A 287 8.47 15.72 6.41
CA LEU A 287 9.88 15.44 6.64
C LEU A 287 10.06 14.80 8.01
N ASN A 288 11.00 13.86 8.12
CA ASN A 288 11.30 13.15 9.37
C ASN A 288 10.06 12.52 10.03
N TYR A 289 9.22 11.86 9.23
CA TYR A 289 7.95 11.31 9.70
C TYR A 289 8.15 10.33 10.86
N PRO A 290 7.39 10.44 11.96
CA PRO A 290 7.71 9.75 13.20
C PRO A 290 7.63 8.23 13.04
N THR A 291 8.53 7.52 13.73
CA THR A 291 8.41 6.08 14.01
C THR A 291 7.71 5.92 15.35
N GLY A 292 6.76 4.99 15.45
CA GLY A 292 5.95 4.81 16.64
C GLY A 292 5.43 3.38 16.80
N SER A 293 4.85 3.11 17.96
CA SER A 293 4.20 1.83 18.27
C SER A 293 2.68 1.98 18.45
N SER A 294 2.19 3.21 18.56
CA SER A 294 0.78 3.54 18.77
C SER A 294 0.21 4.32 17.57
N VAL A 295 -1.09 4.16 17.31
CA VAL A 295 -1.78 4.88 16.22
C VAL A 295 -1.71 6.40 16.40
N GLY A 296 -1.64 6.87 17.65
CA GLY A 296 -1.50 8.29 17.98
C GLY A 296 -0.12 8.87 17.67
N ASP A 297 0.89 8.02 17.42
CA ASP A 297 2.24 8.46 17.07
C ASP A 297 2.33 8.95 15.62
N PHE A 298 1.32 8.64 14.79
CA PHE A 298 1.36 8.88 13.35
C PHE A 298 0.36 9.96 12.91
N PRO A 299 0.84 11.16 12.55
CA PRO A 299 -0.04 12.29 12.22
C PRO A 299 -0.93 12.05 10.99
N ASP A 300 -0.48 11.22 10.07
CA ASP A 300 -1.20 10.85 8.84
C ASP A 300 -1.26 9.35 8.56
N GLY A 301 -1.38 8.57 9.64
CA GLY A 301 -1.43 7.12 9.59
C GLY A 301 -0.05 6.47 9.57
N GLU A 302 -0.02 5.19 9.95
CA GLU A 302 1.21 4.42 10.10
C GLU A 302 2.00 4.39 8.77
N LEU A 303 3.30 4.64 8.87
CA LEU A 303 4.27 4.39 7.80
C LEU A 303 5.14 3.22 8.28
N PRO A 304 5.34 2.16 7.50
CA PRO A 304 6.14 1.01 7.92
C PRO A 304 7.60 1.35 8.09
N THR A 305 8.31 0.49 8.79
CA THR A 305 9.78 0.54 8.91
C THR A 305 10.48 -0.54 8.09
N ASN A 306 9.75 -1.49 7.51
CA ASN A 306 10.29 -2.56 6.69
C ASN A 306 9.29 -3.10 5.67
N PHE A 307 9.81 -3.89 4.73
CA PHE A 307 9.08 -4.58 3.69
C PHE A 307 9.14 -6.08 3.97
N PRO A 308 8.12 -6.68 4.60
CA PRO A 308 8.14 -8.09 4.98
C PRO A 308 8.08 -9.01 3.77
N LEU A 309 8.76 -10.16 3.79
CA LEU A 309 8.51 -11.19 2.79
C LEU A 309 7.01 -11.55 2.77
N PRO A 310 6.45 -11.85 1.58
CA PRO A 310 5.02 -12.17 1.46
C PRO A 310 4.68 -13.41 2.30
N ILE A 311 5.59 -14.37 2.38
CA ILE A 311 5.48 -15.51 3.28
C ILE A 311 6.29 -15.21 4.55
N PRO A 312 5.81 -15.58 5.75
CA PRO A 312 6.57 -15.43 6.98
C PRO A 312 7.98 -16.03 6.86
N ASP A 313 8.98 -15.20 7.11
CA ASP A 313 10.39 -15.57 7.14
C ASP A 313 10.73 -16.04 8.56
N ALA A 314 10.74 -17.35 8.77
CA ALA A 314 10.88 -17.95 10.09
C ALA A 314 12.32 -17.90 10.61
N ASN A 315 13.30 -17.83 9.71
CA ASN A 315 14.73 -17.86 10.03
C ASN A 315 15.42 -16.49 9.81
N ASN A 316 14.68 -15.48 9.33
CA ASN A 316 15.14 -14.12 9.03
C ASN A 316 16.29 -14.04 8.01
N ASN A 317 16.34 -14.97 7.06
CA ASN A 317 17.37 -15.02 6.02
C ASN A 317 16.98 -14.25 4.74
N ARG A 318 15.80 -13.61 4.70
CA ARG A 318 15.22 -12.91 3.54
C ARG A 318 15.02 -13.78 2.29
N VAL A 319 14.93 -15.10 2.44
CA VAL A 319 14.66 -16.06 1.37
C VAL A 319 13.49 -16.92 1.76
N ILE A 320 12.48 -17.02 0.88
CA ILE A 320 11.37 -17.94 1.10
C ILE A 320 11.84 -19.37 0.83
N ASP A 321 12.12 -20.13 1.89
CA ASP A 321 12.58 -21.51 1.78
C ASP A 321 11.42 -22.51 1.53
N ASP A 322 11.76 -23.78 1.30
CA ASP A 322 10.77 -24.81 0.96
C ASP A 322 9.80 -25.10 2.11
N ASN A 323 10.26 -24.97 3.37
CA ASN A 323 9.44 -25.22 4.54
C ASN A 323 8.45 -24.06 4.75
N GLU A 324 8.93 -22.82 4.64
CA GLU A 324 8.11 -21.61 4.72
C GLU A 324 7.06 -21.58 3.61
N TRP A 325 7.47 -21.87 2.38
CA TRP A 325 6.58 -21.96 1.23
C TRP A 325 5.50 -23.03 1.43
N LYS A 326 5.92 -24.23 1.85
CA LYS A 326 5.01 -25.35 2.09
C LYS A 326 4.02 -25.04 3.21
N ALA A 327 4.45 -24.43 4.31
CA ALA A 327 3.58 -24.07 5.41
C ALA A 327 2.46 -23.10 4.96
N ALA A 328 2.82 -22.03 4.25
CA ALA A 328 1.84 -21.07 3.73
C ALA A 328 0.88 -21.70 2.71
N LEU A 329 1.39 -22.59 1.84
CA LEU A 329 0.59 -23.32 0.86
C LEU A 329 -0.40 -24.27 1.54
N ASP A 330 0.06 -25.06 2.51
CA ASP A 330 -0.77 -26.02 3.24
C ASP A 330 -1.89 -25.29 4.02
N GLU A 331 -1.57 -24.18 4.70
CA GLU A 331 -2.58 -23.35 5.39
C GLU A 331 -3.65 -22.79 4.45
N SER A 332 -3.23 -22.28 3.28
CA SER A 332 -4.11 -21.72 2.26
C SER A 332 -5.03 -22.78 1.68
N THR A 333 -4.47 -23.92 1.24
CA THR A 333 -5.22 -25.03 0.63
C THR A 333 -6.15 -25.74 1.62
N ALA A 334 -5.80 -25.79 2.90
CA ALA A 334 -6.67 -26.26 3.96
C ALA A 334 -7.81 -25.27 4.31
N GLY A 335 -7.81 -24.06 3.75
CA GLY A 335 -8.79 -23.01 4.06
C GLY A 335 -8.64 -22.41 5.46
N THR A 336 -7.48 -22.59 6.08
CA THR A 336 -7.18 -22.13 7.44
C THR A 336 -6.42 -20.79 7.47
N SER A 337 -5.82 -20.40 6.34
CA SER A 337 -5.13 -19.12 6.23
C SER A 337 -6.11 -17.95 6.19
N ASP A 338 -6.01 -17.06 7.18
CA ASP A 338 -6.70 -15.78 7.15
C ASP A 338 -6.13 -14.85 6.08
N THR A 339 -4.81 -14.85 5.90
CA THR A 339 -4.14 -13.95 4.94
C THR A 339 -4.39 -14.40 3.51
N TYR A 340 -4.29 -15.70 3.25
CA TYR A 340 -4.25 -16.28 1.92
C TYR A 340 -5.35 -17.32 1.72
N PRO A 341 -6.61 -16.89 1.55
CA PRO A 341 -7.70 -17.85 1.26
C PRO A 341 -7.40 -18.68 0.01
N ALA A 342 -7.83 -19.94 0.02
CA ALA A 342 -7.76 -20.79 -1.18
C ALA A 342 -8.44 -20.11 -2.37
N GLY A 343 -7.83 -20.25 -3.54
CA GLY A 343 -8.27 -19.61 -4.78
C GLY A 343 -8.14 -20.48 -6.00
N SER A 344 -8.65 -19.96 -7.11
CA SER A 344 -8.48 -20.55 -8.43
C SER A 344 -8.19 -19.49 -9.47
N ILE A 345 -7.50 -19.92 -10.53
CA ILE A 345 -7.18 -19.13 -11.70
C ILE A 345 -7.61 -19.87 -12.97
N THR A 346 -8.30 -19.17 -13.86
CA THR A 346 -8.66 -19.67 -15.19
C THR A 346 -8.08 -18.76 -16.25
N ALA A 347 -7.19 -19.29 -17.09
CA ALA A 347 -6.51 -18.52 -18.13
C ALA A 347 -6.10 -19.40 -19.32
N ASP A 348 -5.78 -18.79 -20.45
CA ASP A 348 -4.87 -19.42 -21.43
C ASP A 348 -3.50 -19.50 -20.75
N MET A 349 -3.06 -20.72 -20.43
CA MET A 349 -1.94 -20.95 -19.51
C MET A 349 -0.94 -21.94 -20.09
N GLN A 350 0.34 -21.67 -19.82
CA GLN A 350 1.44 -22.63 -19.97
C GLN A 350 2.10 -22.85 -18.62
N ILE A 351 2.33 -24.11 -18.26
CA ILE A 351 2.94 -24.52 -16.98
C ILE A 351 4.21 -25.28 -17.32
N ALA A 352 5.35 -24.86 -16.75
CA ALA A 352 6.66 -25.43 -17.04
C ALA A 352 6.95 -25.54 -18.56
N PRO A 353 6.77 -24.46 -19.34
CA PRO A 353 7.02 -24.53 -20.78
C PRO A 353 8.50 -24.83 -21.07
N SER A 354 8.79 -25.51 -22.18
CA SER A 354 10.16 -25.71 -22.66
C SER A 354 10.71 -24.51 -23.44
N SER A 355 9.84 -23.59 -23.84
CA SER A 355 10.16 -22.38 -24.60
C SER A 355 9.13 -21.28 -24.30
N LEU A 356 9.56 -20.03 -24.21
CA LEU A 356 8.63 -18.91 -23.97
C LEU A 356 7.86 -18.57 -25.24
N SER A 357 6.53 -18.51 -25.10
CA SER A 357 5.61 -17.99 -26.11
C SER A 357 4.33 -17.56 -25.43
N TRP A 358 3.59 -16.64 -26.04
CA TRP A 358 2.24 -16.34 -25.58
C TRP A 358 1.21 -17.37 -26.03
N GLY A 359 0.06 -17.39 -25.35
CA GLY A 359 -1.02 -18.34 -25.57
C GLY A 359 -1.02 -19.48 -24.55
N GLY A 360 -1.18 -20.72 -25.02
CA GLY A 360 -1.47 -21.88 -24.19
C GLY A 360 -2.91 -22.36 -24.33
N SER A 361 -3.26 -23.39 -23.57
CA SER A 361 -4.63 -23.91 -23.51
C SER A 361 -5.39 -23.28 -22.35
N ARG A 362 -6.70 -23.09 -22.50
CA ARG A 362 -7.53 -22.55 -21.42
C ARG A 362 -7.71 -23.60 -20.33
N GLN A 363 -7.25 -23.30 -19.12
CA GLN A 363 -7.28 -24.24 -17.98
C GLN A 363 -7.69 -23.52 -16.71
N THR A 364 -8.32 -24.25 -15.78
CA THR A 364 -8.52 -23.81 -14.40
C THR A 364 -7.53 -24.55 -13.49
N ARG A 365 -6.85 -23.81 -12.62
CA ARG A 365 -5.86 -24.30 -11.67
C ARG A 365 -6.07 -23.67 -10.30
N THR A 366 -5.53 -24.32 -9.29
CA THR A 366 -5.55 -23.91 -7.89
C THR A 366 -4.12 -23.92 -7.33
N SER A 367 -3.96 -23.47 -6.08
CA SER A 367 -2.67 -23.53 -5.38
C SER A 367 -2.11 -24.96 -5.24
N SER A 368 -2.95 -26.00 -5.19
CA SER A 368 -2.43 -27.39 -5.16
C SER A 368 -1.77 -27.80 -6.47
N ASP A 369 -2.19 -27.21 -7.60
CA ASP A 369 -1.67 -27.52 -8.92
C ASP A 369 -0.38 -26.75 -9.24
N LEU A 370 -0.30 -25.48 -8.83
CA LEU A 370 0.79 -24.56 -9.20
C LEU A 370 1.78 -24.29 -8.06
N GLY A 371 1.38 -24.52 -6.81
CA GLY A 371 2.19 -24.23 -5.63
C GLY A 371 3.17 -25.34 -5.24
N THR A 372 3.06 -26.53 -5.82
CA THR A 372 3.83 -27.71 -5.36
C THR A 372 5.12 -27.93 -6.15
N LEU A 373 5.18 -27.55 -7.42
CA LEU A 373 6.32 -27.83 -8.30
C LEU A 373 7.05 -26.55 -8.70
N PRO A 374 8.38 -26.46 -8.52
CA PRO A 374 9.18 -25.35 -9.01
C PRO A 374 9.10 -25.18 -10.53
N ASN A 375 8.39 -24.16 -11.03
CA ASN A 375 8.22 -23.93 -12.46
C ASN A 375 7.87 -22.48 -12.82
N THR A 376 8.05 -22.14 -14.10
CA THR A 376 7.55 -20.90 -14.68
C THR A 376 6.12 -21.11 -15.18
N VAL A 377 5.24 -20.15 -14.88
CA VAL A 377 3.87 -20.12 -15.38
C VAL A 377 3.68 -18.90 -16.26
N ILE A 378 3.14 -19.11 -17.47
CA ILE A 378 2.76 -18.03 -18.40
C ILE A 378 1.24 -17.92 -18.42
N LEU A 379 0.73 -16.71 -18.21
CA LEU A 379 -0.69 -16.37 -18.29
C LEU A 379 -0.93 -15.35 -19.39
N ASP A 380 -1.69 -15.74 -20.43
CA ASP A 380 -2.04 -14.83 -21.52
C ASP A 380 -3.52 -14.43 -21.49
N GLY A 381 -3.78 -13.21 -21.03
CA GLY A 381 -5.11 -12.62 -20.98
C GLY A 381 -5.55 -11.91 -22.25
N SER A 382 -4.77 -11.96 -23.34
CA SER A 382 -5.02 -11.15 -24.54
C SER A 382 -6.30 -11.56 -25.28
N ARG A 383 -6.52 -12.87 -25.45
CA ARG A 383 -7.73 -13.43 -26.09
C ARG A 383 -8.85 -13.63 -25.08
N ASN A 384 -8.56 -14.38 -24.02
CA ASN A 384 -9.49 -14.71 -22.94
C ASN A 384 -9.06 -14.01 -21.66
N PRO A 385 -9.93 -13.25 -20.95
CA PRO A 385 -9.56 -12.67 -19.67
C PRO A 385 -9.12 -13.74 -18.67
N ILE A 386 -8.07 -13.44 -17.91
CA ILE A 386 -7.57 -14.23 -16.79
C ILE A 386 -8.55 -14.03 -15.63
N LEU A 387 -9.28 -15.08 -15.26
CA LEU A 387 -10.24 -15.05 -14.16
C LEU A 387 -9.55 -15.52 -12.88
N ILE A 388 -9.61 -14.72 -11.82
CA ILE A 388 -8.91 -15.03 -10.56
C ILE A 388 -9.90 -14.87 -9.40
N SER A 389 -9.85 -15.82 -8.46
CA SER A 389 -10.56 -15.75 -7.19
C SER A 389 -9.65 -16.25 -6.07
N GLY A 390 -9.76 -15.65 -4.87
CA GLY A 390 -8.95 -16.05 -3.71
C GLY A 390 -7.45 -15.86 -3.94
N THR A 391 -6.62 -16.72 -3.34
CA THR A 391 -5.16 -16.69 -3.50
C THR A 391 -4.68 -17.90 -4.29
N VAL A 392 -3.85 -17.67 -5.29
CA VAL A 392 -3.17 -18.71 -6.07
C VAL A 392 -1.66 -18.61 -5.86
N PHE A 393 -1.07 -19.68 -5.35
CA PHE A 393 0.38 -19.81 -5.16
C PHE A 393 1.02 -20.42 -6.40
N ILE A 394 2.13 -19.83 -6.86
CA ILE A 394 2.97 -20.31 -7.95
C ILE A 394 4.38 -20.50 -7.41
N ASN A 395 4.86 -21.74 -7.36
CA ASN A 395 6.20 -22.05 -6.88
C ASN A 395 7.21 -21.77 -8.00
N GLY A 396 7.55 -20.51 -8.23
CA GLY A 396 8.50 -20.11 -9.26
C GLY A 396 8.12 -18.77 -9.87
N ASP A 397 8.47 -18.59 -11.14
CA ASP A 397 8.29 -17.31 -11.85
C ASP A 397 6.92 -17.23 -12.53
N LEU A 398 6.32 -16.04 -12.52
CA LEU A 398 5.08 -15.74 -13.23
C LEU A 398 5.35 -14.77 -14.37
N ILE A 399 4.89 -15.08 -15.57
CA ILE A 399 4.86 -14.16 -16.71
C ILE A 399 3.41 -13.89 -17.10
N ILE A 400 3.00 -12.62 -17.17
CA ILE A 400 1.59 -12.25 -17.32
C ILE A 400 1.40 -11.05 -18.27
N ARG A 401 0.31 -11.07 -19.03
CA ARG A 401 -0.24 -9.93 -19.77
C ARG A 401 -1.74 -10.05 -20.00
N GLY A 402 -2.33 -9.00 -20.57
CA GLY A 402 -3.66 -9.01 -21.16
C GLY A 402 -4.73 -8.54 -20.18
N ARG A 403 -5.93 -9.12 -20.26
CA ARG A 403 -7.06 -8.71 -19.42
C ARG A 403 -7.24 -9.64 -18.22
N THR A 404 -7.68 -9.10 -17.09
CA THR A 404 -7.91 -9.83 -15.84
C THR A 404 -9.29 -9.51 -15.26
N SER A 405 -9.94 -10.48 -14.63
CA SER A 405 -11.24 -10.29 -13.99
C SER A 405 -11.33 -11.08 -12.69
N GLY A 406 -12.35 -10.78 -11.89
CA GLY A 406 -12.51 -11.33 -10.55
C GLY A 406 -11.68 -10.60 -9.49
N ASN A 407 -11.65 -11.18 -8.29
CA ASN A 407 -10.98 -10.60 -7.13
C ASN A 407 -10.02 -11.64 -6.56
N GLY A 408 -8.72 -11.43 -6.73
CA GLY A 408 -7.75 -12.39 -6.25
C GLY A 408 -6.31 -11.90 -6.17
N THR A 409 -5.49 -12.76 -5.60
CA THR A 409 -4.07 -12.53 -5.34
C THR A 409 -3.28 -13.67 -5.98
N ILE A 410 -2.24 -13.35 -6.73
CA ILE A 410 -1.25 -14.32 -7.20
C ILE A 410 0.04 -14.08 -6.43
N ILE A 411 0.55 -15.14 -5.80
CA ILE A 411 1.83 -15.13 -5.09
C ILE A 411 2.79 -16.01 -5.88
N ALA A 412 3.78 -15.40 -6.50
CA ALA A 412 4.89 -16.10 -7.13
C ALA A 412 6.04 -16.19 -6.13
N ARG A 413 6.58 -17.39 -5.90
CA ARG A 413 7.79 -17.55 -5.06
C ARG A 413 9.00 -16.84 -5.66
N GLY A 414 9.10 -16.85 -6.99
CA GLY A 414 10.12 -16.17 -7.77
C GLY A 414 9.69 -14.78 -8.21
N ASN A 415 10.09 -14.42 -9.43
CA ASN A 415 9.82 -13.12 -10.03
C ASN A 415 8.43 -13.07 -10.68
N VAL A 416 7.90 -11.85 -10.85
CA VAL A 416 6.71 -11.58 -11.65
C VAL A 416 7.10 -10.67 -12.82
N TYR A 417 6.82 -11.10 -14.04
CA TYR A 417 7.09 -10.36 -15.27
C TYR A 417 5.78 -9.88 -15.90
N VAL A 418 5.57 -8.56 -15.95
CA VAL A 418 4.43 -7.92 -16.61
C VAL A 418 4.91 -7.39 -17.96
N LEU A 419 4.76 -8.20 -19.01
CA LEU A 419 5.36 -7.97 -20.32
C LEU A 419 4.34 -7.48 -21.34
N GLY A 420 3.54 -6.48 -20.99
CA GLY A 420 2.49 -5.90 -21.84
C GLY A 420 1.42 -5.21 -21.00
N ASP A 421 0.37 -4.68 -21.66
CA ASP A 421 -0.76 -4.12 -20.92
C ASP A 421 -1.41 -5.22 -20.07
N LEU A 422 -1.71 -4.90 -18.81
CA LEU A 422 -2.38 -5.77 -17.85
C LEU A 422 -3.59 -5.04 -17.28
N THR A 423 -4.77 -5.24 -17.85
CA THR A 423 -5.94 -4.38 -17.54
C THR A 423 -7.13 -5.17 -17.02
N TYR A 424 -8.05 -4.51 -16.34
CA TYR A 424 -9.29 -5.10 -15.89
C TYR A 424 -10.25 -5.35 -17.05
N ASP A 425 -10.94 -6.49 -16.98
CA ASP A 425 -12.09 -6.85 -17.78
C ASP A 425 -13.36 -6.73 -16.95
N CYS A 426 -14.20 -5.77 -17.33
CA CYS A 426 -15.46 -5.48 -16.65
C CYS A 426 -16.68 -6.00 -17.44
N THR A 427 -16.48 -6.95 -18.35
CA THR A 427 -17.60 -7.54 -19.10
C THR A 427 -18.54 -8.30 -18.17
N ILE A 428 -17.99 -8.95 -17.14
CA ILE A 428 -18.77 -9.69 -16.14
C ILE A 428 -19.32 -8.73 -15.06
N THR A 429 -18.50 -7.82 -14.55
CA THR A 429 -18.87 -7.01 -13.37
C THR A 429 -19.71 -5.78 -13.69
N GLN A 430 -19.52 -5.17 -14.87
CA GLN A 430 -20.21 -3.95 -15.29
C GLN A 430 -20.99 -4.11 -16.60
N ASN A 431 -20.93 -5.27 -17.25
CA ASN A 431 -21.48 -5.51 -18.58
C ASN A 431 -20.95 -4.50 -19.64
N ARG A 432 -19.64 -4.20 -19.57
CA ARG A 432 -18.97 -3.26 -20.48
C ARG A 432 -17.65 -3.81 -21.01
N SER A 433 -17.36 -3.54 -22.29
CA SER A 433 -16.08 -3.87 -22.92
C SER A 433 -14.93 -3.01 -22.39
N SER A 434 -15.22 -1.75 -22.02
CA SER A 434 -14.31 -0.85 -21.34
C SER A 434 -14.82 -0.58 -19.93
N CYS A 435 -13.97 -0.81 -18.92
CA CYS A 435 -14.30 -0.54 -17.53
C CYS A 435 -14.63 0.93 -17.29
N ASP A 436 -15.70 1.16 -16.55
CA ASP A 436 -16.06 2.45 -15.97
C ASP A 436 -15.36 2.61 -14.63
N TYR A 437 -14.26 3.35 -14.62
CA TYR A 437 -13.46 3.58 -13.43
C TYR A 437 -14.10 4.57 -12.45
N SER A 438 -15.17 5.28 -12.85
CA SER A 438 -15.93 6.09 -11.91
C SER A 438 -16.67 5.22 -10.88
N LYS A 439 -17.08 4.02 -11.30
CA LYS A 439 -17.77 2.98 -10.51
C LYS A 439 -16.82 1.98 -9.88
N GLN A 440 -15.90 2.49 -9.05
CA GLN A 440 -14.81 1.70 -8.50
C GLN A 440 -15.24 0.45 -7.71
N SER A 441 -16.39 0.46 -7.03
CA SER A 441 -16.88 -0.72 -6.28
C SER A 441 -17.17 -1.95 -7.17
N GLU A 442 -17.38 -1.74 -8.47
CA GLU A 442 -17.69 -2.78 -9.46
C GLU A 442 -16.45 -3.22 -10.26
N LEU A 443 -15.29 -2.61 -10.01
CA LEU A 443 -14.05 -2.99 -10.70
C LEU A 443 -13.48 -4.29 -10.11
N PRO A 444 -12.86 -5.16 -10.94
CA PRO A 444 -12.03 -6.26 -10.47
C PRO A 444 -10.92 -5.82 -9.51
N GLN A 445 -10.30 -6.80 -8.85
CA GLN A 445 -9.17 -6.58 -7.93
C GLN A 445 -8.09 -7.60 -8.17
N LEU A 446 -6.92 -7.14 -8.60
CA LEU A 446 -5.73 -7.97 -8.75
C LEU A 446 -4.65 -7.55 -7.76
N SER A 447 -4.03 -8.52 -7.10
CA SER A 447 -2.76 -8.32 -6.39
C SER A 447 -1.72 -9.29 -6.92
N LEU A 448 -0.62 -8.76 -7.45
CA LEU A 448 0.56 -9.51 -7.87
C LEU A 448 1.64 -9.33 -6.82
N ILE A 449 2.03 -10.45 -6.23
CA ILE A 449 2.98 -10.50 -5.11
C ILE A 449 4.15 -11.39 -5.54
N ALA A 450 5.36 -10.83 -5.55
CA ALA A 450 6.59 -11.55 -5.86
C ALA A 450 7.41 -11.82 -4.58
N GLY A 451 7.85 -13.07 -4.42
CA GLY A 451 8.90 -13.44 -3.47
C GLY A 451 10.30 -13.03 -3.95
N GLY A 452 10.48 -12.92 -5.28
CA GLY A 452 11.60 -12.24 -5.94
C GLY A 452 11.26 -10.79 -6.26
N SER A 453 11.51 -10.34 -7.49
CA SER A 453 11.26 -8.99 -8.00
C SER A 453 10.06 -8.93 -8.96
N VAL A 454 9.48 -7.74 -9.14
CA VAL A 454 8.54 -7.48 -10.23
C VAL A 454 9.25 -6.72 -11.35
N LEU A 455 9.18 -7.24 -12.58
CA LEU A 455 9.77 -6.63 -13.76
C LEU A 455 8.66 -6.27 -14.73
N VAL A 456 8.59 -4.99 -15.09
CA VAL A 456 7.54 -4.44 -15.96
C VAL A 456 8.18 -3.91 -17.24
N SER A 457 7.55 -4.16 -18.38
CA SER A 457 8.02 -3.66 -19.69
C SER A 457 9.43 -4.16 -20.07
N ASP A 458 10.16 -3.35 -20.84
CA ASP A 458 11.42 -3.67 -21.49
C ASP A 458 12.65 -3.49 -20.59
N TYR A 459 12.80 -4.35 -19.59
CA TYR A 459 13.96 -4.29 -18.69
C TYR A 459 15.27 -4.83 -19.31
N ALA A 460 15.18 -5.51 -20.45
CA ALA A 460 16.26 -6.33 -21.00
C ALA A 460 17.05 -5.67 -22.14
N THR A 461 16.54 -4.60 -22.76
CA THR A 461 17.28 -3.93 -23.85
C THR A 461 18.55 -3.28 -23.35
N VAL A 462 19.58 -3.27 -24.19
CA VAL A 462 20.80 -2.46 -23.99
C VAL A 462 20.46 -0.98 -23.83
N THR A 463 21.39 -0.20 -23.29
CA THR A 463 21.18 1.24 -23.05
C THR A 463 20.77 2.02 -24.30
N THR A 464 19.85 2.98 -24.14
CA THR A 464 19.34 3.89 -25.18
C THR A 464 19.90 5.32 -25.05
N LEU A 465 20.71 5.59 -24.02
CA LEU A 465 21.26 6.93 -23.77
C LEU A 465 22.06 7.40 -25.01
N ASN A 466 21.50 8.38 -25.71
CA ASN A 466 22.03 9.04 -26.91
C ASN A 466 21.88 8.31 -28.25
N GLU A 467 21.09 7.24 -28.35
CA GLU A 467 20.82 6.59 -29.63
C GLU A 467 19.33 6.56 -29.99
N SER A 468 18.87 7.63 -30.62
CA SER A 468 17.56 7.69 -31.28
C SER A 468 17.39 6.69 -32.43
N GLU A 469 18.40 5.89 -32.73
CA GLU A 469 18.42 4.91 -33.84
C GLU A 469 18.32 3.45 -33.36
N LEU A 470 18.48 3.17 -32.05
CA LEU A 470 18.40 1.81 -31.54
C LEU A 470 16.97 1.24 -31.70
N ASP A 471 16.80 0.26 -32.58
CA ASP A 471 15.52 -0.44 -32.74
C ASP A 471 15.26 -1.36 -31.56
N LEU A 472 14.26 -1.00 -30.74
CA LEU A 472 13.85 -1.77 -29.57
C LEU A 472 13.17 -3.09 -29.93
N LEU A 473 12.61 -3.20 -31.14
CA LEU A 473 11.91 -4.41 -31.60
C LEU A 473 12.84 -5.38 -32.33
N LYS A 474 14.11 -5.01 -32.51
CA LYS A 474 15.13 -5.88 -33.08
C LYS A 474 15.51 -6.96 -32.07
N GLN A 475 15.37 -8.21 -32.49
CA GLN A 475 15.85 -9.37 -31.72
C GLN A 475 17.38 -9.30 -31.55
N GLY A 476 17.87 -9.71 -30.39
CA GLY A 476 19.30 -9.71 -30.06
C GLY A 476 19.84 -8.39 -29.47
N ASN A 477 19.09 -7.28 -29.53
CA ASN A 477 19.42 -6.04 -28.78
C ASN A 477 19.14 -6.23 -27.29
N VAL A 478 19.88 -7.12 -26.64
CA VAL A 478 19.65 -7.61 -25.28
C VAL A 478 20.89 -7.43 -24.45
N GLN A 479 20.73 -6.78 -23.30
CA GLN A 479 21.77 -6.56 -22.31
C GLN A 479 22.38 -7.89 -21.87
N ALA A 480 23.70 -8.00 -21.97
CA ALA A 480 24.45 -9.11 -21.39
C ALA A 480 24.86 -8.79 -19.94
N SER A 481 25.40 -9.80 -19.24
CA SER A 481 25.86 -9.63 -17.85
C SER A 481 27.11 -8.74 -17.74
N PHE A 482 27.41 -8.26 -16.53
CA PHE A 482 28.61 -7.44 -16.30
C PHE A 482 29.89 -8.21 -16.66
N THR A 483 29.99 -9.47 -16.27
CA THR A 483 31.17 -10.31 -16.58
C THR A 483 31.37 -10.45 -18.08
N TYR A 484 30.29 -10.66 -18.84
CA TYR A 484 30.38 -10.77 -20.31
C TYR A 484 30.91 -9.48 -20.93
N CYS A 485 30.37 -8.33 -20.53
CA CYS A 485 30.74 -7.03 -21.10
C CYS A 485 32.11 -6.52 -20.65
N LYS A 486 32.67 -7.03 -19.55
CA LYS A 486 34.03 -6.69 -19.10
C LYS A 486 35.14 -7.51 -19.77
N ASN A 487 34.87 -8.75 -20.19
CA ASN A 487 35.91 -9.72 -20.58
C ASN A 487 36.16 -9.84 -22.10
N ASN A 488 35.23 -9.41 -22.95
CA ASN A 488 35.35 -9.52 -24.40
C ASN A 488 35.61 -8.13 -25.00
N PRO A 489 36.26 -7.97 -26.19
CA PRO A 489 36.13 -6.74 -26.96
C PRO A 489 34.62 -6.58 -27.20
N PRO A 490 33.99 -5.63 -26.50
CA PRO A 490 32.59 -5.73 -26.12
C PRO A 490 31.68 -5.56 -27.34
N ASP A 491 30.80 -6.54 -27.54
CA ASP A 491 29.79 -6.54 -28.60
C ASP A 491 28.79 -5.40 -28.35
N PRO A 492 28.77 -4.34 -29.18
CA PRO A 492 27.91 -3.19 -28.93
C PRO A 492 26.41 -3.54 -28.94
N SER A 493 26.02 -4.62 -29.63
CA SER A 493 24.64 -5.09 -29.63
C SER A 493 24.16 -5.66 -28.30
N ARG A 494 25.11 -6.00 -27.40
CA ARG A 494 24.84 -6.63 -26.10
C ARG A 494 25.35 -5.85 -24.90
N CYS A 495 26.28 -4.91 -25.13
CA CYS A 495 26.92 -4.13 -24.07
C CYS A 495 26.68 -2.61 -24.20
N GLY A 496 25.85 -2.18 -25.14
CA GLY A 496 25.57 -0.76 -25.39
C GLY A 496 26.23 -0.29 -26.69
N PRO A 497 25.64 0.68 -27.39
CA PRO A 497 25.82 0.74 -28.84
C PRO A 497 27.07 1.48 -29.34
N ARG A 498 27.82 2.16 -28.45
CA ARG A 498 29.01 2.92 -28.82
C ARG A 498 30.29 2.13 -28.57
N SER A 499 31.10 1.89 -29.60
CA SER A 499 32.40 1.20 -29.49
C SER A 499 33.44 1.97 -28.67
N ASP A 500 33.25 3.27 -28.45
CA ASP A 500 34.12 4.16 -27.69
C ASP A 500 33.65 4.42 -26.24
N PHE A 501 32.41 4.06 -25.89
CA PHE A 501 31.86 4.27 -24.55
C PHE A 501 30.74 3.26 -24.24
N LEU A 502 31.05 2.25 -23.43
CA LEU A 502 30.17 1.11 -23.22
C LEU A 502 29.68 1.08 -21.80
N GLN A 503 28.38 1.10 -21.66
CA GLN A 503 27.72 1.27 -20.39
C GLN A 503 26.55 0.29 -20.28
N PRO A 504 26.26 -0.21 -19.08
CA PRO A 504 25.08 -1.03 -18.85
C PRO A 504 23.80 -0.23 -19.11
N ASN A 505 22.72 -0.96 -19.36
CA ASN A 505 21.38 -0.37 -19.35
C ASN A 505 21.02 0.17 -17.94
N PHE A 506 19.89 0.86 -17.88
CA PHE A 506 19.39 1.45 -16.63
C PHE A 506 19.21 0.40 -15.53
N ILE A 507 18.70 -0.80 -15.86
CA ILE A 507 18.42 -1.86 -14.88
C ILE A 507 19.68 -2.36 -14.18
N LEU A 508 20.73 -2.67 -14.94
CA LEU A 508 22.02 -3.10 -14.38
C LEU A 508 22.67 -1.99 -13.55
N THR A 509 22.52 -0.73 -13.97
CA THR A 509 23.00 0.44 -13.22
C THR A 509 22.30 0.54 -11.86
N GLN A 510 20.97 0.46 -11.83
CA GLN A 510 20.19 0.51 -10.60
C GLN A 510 20.45 -0.70 -9.70
N MET A 511 20.56 -1.90 -10.26
CA MET A 511 20.99 -3.10 -9.54
C MET A 511 22.33 -2.87 -8.83
N ALA A 512 23.34 -2.32 -9.51
CA ALA A 512 24.64 -2.07 -8.91
C ALA A 512 24.59 -0.99 -7.81
N ASN A 513 23.73 0.02 -7.94
CA ASN A 513 23.48 1.02 -6.90
C ASN A 513 22.82 0.40 -5.67
N PHE A 514 21.77 -0.42 -5.84
CA PHE A 514 21.13 -1.12 -4.72
C PHE A 514 22.09 -2.08 -4.03
N ASN A 515 22.89 -2.82 -4.80
CA ASN A 515 23.92 -3.71 -4.26
C ASN A 515 24.99 -2.95 -3.46
N ARG A 516 25.41 -1.75 -3.92
CA ARG A 516 26.32 -0.88 -3.16
C ARG A 516 25.73 -0.54 -1.79
N ASP A 517 24.46 -0.16 -1.76
CA ASP A 517 23.82 0.30 -0.53
C ASP A 517 23.57 -0.86 0.46
N GLU A 518 23.13 -2.01 -0.03
CA GLU A 518 22.98 -3.25 0.74
C GLU A 518 24.33 -3.72 1.31
N LEU A 519 25.40 -3.65 0.51
CA LEU A 519 26.75 -3.98 0.94
C LEU A 519 27.25 -2.99 2.00
N TRP A 520 27.05 -1.69 1.81
CA TRP A 520 27.46 -0.68 2.78
C TRP A 520 26.74 -0.88 4.13
N LYS A 521 25.42 -1.14 4.10
CA LYS A 521 24.61 -1.45 5.30
C LYS A 521 25.14 -2.69 6.01
N ALA A 522 25.35 -3.79 5.28
CA ALA A 522 25.83 -5.06 5.84
C ALA A 522 27.24 -5.00 6.42
N LEU A 523 28.13 -4.19 5.85
CA LEU A 523 29.47 -3.96 6.40
C LEU A 523 29.47 -3.01 7.60
N ASN A 524 28.41 -2.22 7.79
CA ASN A 524 28.28 -1.31 8.92
C ASN A 524 27.46 -1.90 10.08
N ASP A 525 26.62 -2.89 9.82
CA ASP A 525 25.80 -3.60 10.80
C ASP A 525 25.83 -5.11 10.54
N SER A 526 26.48 -5.85 11.44
CA SER A 526 26.60 -7.31 11.33
C SER A 526 25.28 -8.05 11.57
N THR A 527 24.26 -7.38 12.11
CA THR A 527 22.91 -7.94 12.30
C THR A 527 21.99 -7.71 11.11
N TYR A 528 22.41 -6.86 10.17
CA TYR A 528 21.69 -6.62 8.93
C TYR A 528 21.89 -7.80 7.97
N THR A 529 20.77 -8.39 7.53
CA THR A 529 20.72 -9.39 6.47
C THR A 529 20.54 -8.69 5.12
N PRO A 530 21.58 -8.57 4.28
CA PRO A 530 21.45 -7.93 2.98
C PRO A 530 20.73 -8.82 1.95
N ARG A 531 20.21 -8.16 0.91
CA ARG A 531 19.79 -8.81 -0.35
C ARG A 531 20.61 -8.23 -1.50
N PHE A 532 21.10 -9.09 -2.39
CA PHE A 532 21.80 -8.67 -3.59
C PHE A 532 21.04 -9.09 -4.83
N TYR A 533 21.10 -8.26 -5.86
CA TYR A 533 20.53 -8.54 -7.17
C TYR A 533 21.61 -9.01 -8.13
N THR A 534 21.27 -9.97 -8.98
CA THR A 534 22.12 -10.48 -10.05
C THR A 534 21.40 -10.50 -11.40
N TYR A 535 22.15 -10.56 -12.49
CA TYR A 535 21.62 -10.54 -13.85
C TYR A 535 22.34 -11.54 -14.75
N GLY A 536 21.73 -12.71 -14.94
CA GLY A 536 22.23 -13.78 -15.83
C GLY A 536 23.54 -14.40 -15.35
N GLU A 537 23.94 -14.16 -14.10
CA GLU A 537 25.19 -14.61 -13.50
C GLU A 537 25.09 -14.67 -11.97
N GLY A 538 25.97 -15.43 -11.30
CA GLY A 538 25.94 -15.58 -9.84
C GLY A 538 26.76 -14.51 -9.06
N GLU A 539 27.44 -13.63 -9.79
CA GLU A 539 28.33 -12.60 -9.25
C GLU A 539 27.56 -11.33 -8.89
N VAL A 540 27.91 -10.73 -7.75
CA VAL A 540 27.33 -9.47 -7.29
C VAL A 540 28.22 -8.34 -7.76
N TYR A 541 27.68 -7.47 -8.60
CA TYR A 541 28.34 -6.24 -9.01
C TYR A 541 27.80 -5.04 -8.25
N TYR A 542 28.69 -4.12 -7.91
CA TYR A 542 28.38 -2.84 -7.28
C TYR A 542 29.23 -1.72 -7.90
N THR A 543 28.87 -0.47 -7.63
CA THR A 543 29.65 0.71 -8.05
C THR A 543 30.06 1.54 -6.84
N ASN A 544 31.19 2.24 -6.94
CA ASN A 544 31.57 3.28 -5.96
C ASN A 544 31.19 4.69 -6.42
N ASN A 545 30.74 4.83 -7.67
CA ASN A 545 30.21 6.09 -8.14
C ASN A 545 28.82 6.30 -7.53
N CYS A 546 28.52 7.53 -7.13
CA CYS A 546 27.22 7.91 -6.61
C CYS A 546 26.25 8.36 -7.70
N THR A 547 26.71 8.55 -8.93
CA THR A 547 25.83 8.93 -10.04
C THR A 547 24.81 7.85 -10.38
N HIS A 548 23.58 8.29 -10.67
CA HIS A 548 22.50 7.40 -11.14
C HIS A 548 22.57 7.15 -12.65
N ASN A 549 23.41 7.88 -13.38
CA ASN A 549 23.63 7.67 -14.80
C ASN A 549 24.55 6.46 -15.04
N ALA A 550 24.27 5.70 -16.10
CA ALA A 550 25.13 4.61 -16.49
C ALA A 550 26.57 5.11 -16.74
N GLN A 551 27.54 4.36 -16.25
CA GLN A 551 28.98 4.60 -16.40
C GLN A 551 29.62 3.51 -17.25
N ASP A 552 30.88 3.69 -17.63
CA ASP A 552 31.66 2.64 -18.27
C ASP A 552 31.73 1.36 -17.40
N TYR A 553 31.76 0.17 -18.02
CA TYR A 553 31.84 -1.11 -17.30
C TYR A 553 33.05 -1.24 -16.35
N SER A 554 34.11 -0.46 -16.57
CA SER A 554 35.26 -0.37 -15.66
C SER A 554 34.93 0.21 -14.28
N ALA A 555 33.87 1.02 -14.16
CA ALA A 555 33.42 1.62 -12.91
C ALA A 555 32.76 0.62 -11.95
N TYR A 556 32.31 -0.54 -12.46
CA TYR A 556 31.62 -1.56 -11.69
C TYR A 556 32.58 -2.66 -11.27
N ARG A 557 32.48 -3.10 -10.01
CA ARG A 557 33.36 -4.12 -9.43
C ARG A 557 32.56 -5.32 -8.99
N SER A 558 33.11 -6.51 -9.22
CA SER A 558 32.59 -7.74 -8.59
C SER A 558 32.95 -7.73 -7.11
N LEU A 559 32.00 -8.13 -6.26
CA LEU A 559 32.23 -8.31 -4.83
C LEU A 559 33.28 -9.40 -4.55
N SER A 560 33.29 -10.49 -5.33
CA SER A 560 34.26 -11.57 -5.14
C SER A 560 35.68 -11.13 -5.49
N GLU A 561 35.84 -10.32 -6.54
CA GLU A 561 37.11 -9.70 -6.89
C GLU A 561 37.54 -8.70 -5.82
N ALA A 562 36.66 -7.78 -5.41
CA ALA A 562 36.94 -6.74 -4.43
C ALA A 562 37.36 -7.31 -3.06
N SER A 563 36.80 -8.46 -2.66
CA SER A 563 37.27 -9.17 -1.46
C SER A 563 38.72 -9.65 -1.61
N LYS A 564 39.13 -10.17 -2.77
CA LYS A 564 40.46 -10.75 -2.97
C LYS A 564 41.55 -9.71 -3.20
N SER A 565 41.25 -8.67 -3.99
CA SER A 565 42.24 -7.66 -4.42
C SER A 565 42.25 -6.41 -3.53
N GLY A 566 41.33 -6.33 -2.56
CA GLY A 566 41.09 -5.14 -1.77
C GLY A 566 40.14 -4.18 -2.49
N GLY A 567 39.08 -3.79 -1.77
CA GLY A 567 38.07 -2.88 -2.29
C GLY A 567 37.46 -2.04 -1.18
N SER A 568 36.67 -1.06 -1.59
CA SER A 568 35.80 -0.30 -0.71
C SER A 568 34.42 -0.19 -1.32
N VAL A 569 33.44 0.15 -0.48
CA VAL A 569 32.08 0.55 -0.84
C VAL A 569 31.79 1.94 -0.28
N GLN A 570 31.19 2.80 -1.11
CA GLN A 570 30.87 4.18 -0.76
C GLN A 570 29.43 4.34 -0.25
N LEU A 571 29.23 5.30 0.66
CA LEU A 571 27.90 5.81 1.01
C LEU A 571 27.58 7.01 0.11
N CYS A 572 26.40 7.00 -0.50
CA CYS A 572 25.95 8.05 -1.41
C CYS A 572 24.70 8.77 -0.89
N THR A 573 24.60 10.06 -1.18
CA THR A 573 23.42 10.92 -0.96
C THR A 573 23.18 11.76 -2.21
N GLY A 574 22.10 11.48 -2.95
CA GLY A 574 22.02 12.04 -4.31
C GLY A 574 23.12 11.45 -5.21
N ASP A 575 23.60 12.25 -6.15
CA ASP A 575 24.77 11.92 -6.97
C ASP A 575 26.12 12.14 -6.24
N THR A 576 26.12 12.32 -4.91
CA THR A 576 27.31 12.75 -4.15
C THR A 576 27.77 11.72 -3.11
N GLU A 577 29.08 11.51 -3.00
CA GLU A 577 29.69 10.69 -1.94
C GLU A 577 29.62 11.39 -0.58
N VAL A 578 29.28 10.64 0.46
CA VAL A 578 29.39 11.11 1.84
C VAL A 578 30.84 10.94 2.33
N ALA A 579 31.57 12.05 2.36
CA ALA A 579 32.99 12.07 2.72
C ALA A 579 33.29 11.33 4.05
N GLY A 580 34.32 10.47 4.02
CA GLY A 580 34.78 9.71 5.18
C GLY A 580 33.86 8.55 5.61
N LYS A 581 32.86 8.19 4.80
CA LYS A 581 31.95 7.07 5.07
C LYS A 581 32.20 5.82 4.23
N ALA A 582 33.28 5.81 3.43
CA ALA A 582 33.73 4.61 2.74
C ALA A 582 33.98 3.45 3.72
N LYS A 583 33.62 2.22 3.32
CA LYS A 583 33.91 0.99 4.08
C LYS A 583 34.81 0.08 3.28
N SER A 584 35.89 -0.40 3.88
CA SER A 584 36.75 -1.40 3.26
C SER A 584 36.06 -2.76 3.22
N ILE A 585 36.23 -3.46 2.11
CA ILE A 585 35.75 -4.84 1.93
C ILE A 585 36.86 -5.77 2.43
N PRO A 586 36.59 -6.61 3.44
CA PRO A 586 37.58 -7.51 4.00
C PRO A 586 37.90 -8.68 3.05
N ALA A 587 39.10 -9.26 3.21
CA ALA A 587 39.56 -10.39 2.42
C ALA A 587 38.69 -11.66 2.57
N THR A 588 38.08 -11.81 3.75
CA THR A 588 37.06 -12.81 4.02
C THR A 588 35.75 -12.07 4.28
N LEU A 589 34.76 -12.31 3.42
CA LEU A 589 33.46 -11.67 3.56
C LEU A 589 32.80 -12.07 4.90
N PRO A 590 32.21 -11.11 5.64
CA PRO A 590 31.45 -11.42 6.85
C PRO A 590 30.30 -12.39 6.56
N SER A 591 29.87 -13.16 7.55
CA SER A 591 28.86 -14.21 7.36
C SER A 591 27.51 -13.68 6.85
N ASN A 592 27.10 -12.49 7.29
CA ASN A 592 25.87 -11.84 6.80
C ASN A 592 25.97 -11.44 5.31
N VAL A 593 27.15 -11.06 4.83
CA VAL A 593 27.39 -10.75 3.41
C VAL A 593 27.55 -12.03 2.58
N ALA A 594 28.26 -13.03 3.10
CA ALA A 594 28.49 -14.29 2.40
C ALA A 594 27.22 -15.14 2.27
N GLY A 595 26.35 -15.09 3.29
CA GLY A 595 25.05 -15.77 3.33
C GLY A 595 23.88 -14.91 2.85
N ALA A 596 24.15 -13.77 2.20
CA ALA A 596 23.13 -12.85 1.71
C ALA A 596 22.16 -13.51 0.73
N ALA A 597 20.89 -13.09 0.77
CA ALA A 597 19.92 -13.45 -0.26
C ALA A 597 20.39 -12.94 -1.62
N LYS A 598 20.32 -13.79 -2.66
CA LYS A 598 20.62 -13.41 -4.04
C LYS A 598 19.37 -13.54 -4.90
N ILE A 599 18.93 -12.43 -5.46
CA ILE A 599 17.74 -12.33 -6.30
C ILE A 599 18.19 -12.17 -7.75
N GLU A 600 18.08 -13.25 -8.52
CA GLU A 600 18.33 -13.22 -9.96
C GLU A 600 17.14 -12.57 -10.68
N LEU A 601 17.41 -11.56 -11.51
CA LEU A 601 16.38 -10.80 -12.21
C LEU A 601 15.83 -11.52 -13.45
N ASN A 602 16.63 -12.39 -14.07
CA ASN A 602 16.16 -13.23 -15.18
C ASN A 602 15.43 -14.49 -14.65
N PRO A 603 14.51 -15.08 -15.44
CA PRO A 603 13.81 -16.27 -15.00
C PRO A 603 14.79 -17.44 -14.82
N LYS A 604 14.59 -18.30 -13.82
CA LYS A 604 15.55 -19.39 -13.54
C LYS A 604 15.74 -20.35 -14.72
N SER A 605 14.71 -20.54 -15.53
CA SER A 605 14.68 -21.50 -16.63
C SER A 605 14.89 -20.87 -18.02
N PHE A 606 15.05 -19.55 -18.10
CA PHE A 606 15.07 -18.82 -19.38
C PHE A 606 16.08 -17.68 -19.37
N THR A 607 16.47 -17.25 -20.57
CA THR A 607 17.40 -16.15 -20.74
C THR A 607 16.69 -14.80 -20.82
N ALA A 608 17.45 -13.71 -20.65
CA ALA A 608 16.96 -12.36 -20.94
C ALA A 608 16.48 -12.20 -22.39
N GLU A 609 17.06 -12.96 -23.32
CA GLU A 609 16.68 -12.95 -24.73
C GLU A 609 15.31 -13.57 -24.96
N ASP A 610 15.00 -14.69 -24.28
CA ASP A 610 13.67 -15.29 -24.30
C ASP A 610 12.61 -14.29 -23.81
N ILE A 611 12.90 -13.57 -22.72
CA ILE A 611 12.00 -12.56 -22.17
C ILE A 611 11.86 -11.35 -23.09
N LYS A 612 12.96 -10.90 -23.71
CA LYS A 612 12.92 -9.83 -24.70
C LYS A 612 12.02 -10.20 -25.87
N ASN A 613 12.17 -11.40 -26.42
CA ASN A 613 11.36 -11.88 -27.54
C ASN A 613 9.88 -11.89 -27.17
N LEU A 614 9.56 -12.37 -25.97
CA LEU A 614 8.20 -12.38 -25.46
C LEU A 614 7.62 -10.97 -25.25
N TRP A 615 8.42 -10.01 -24.79
CA TRP A 615 8.03 -8.60 -24.73
C TRP A 615 7.78 -8.01 -26.13
N ILE A 616 8.66 -8.27 -27.10
CA ILE A 616 8.51 -7.81 -28.50
C ILE A 616 7.15 -8.28 -29.05
N GLU A 617 6.77 -9.54 -28.81
CA GLU A 617 5.48 -10.08 -29.22
C GLU A 617 4.28 -9.33 -28.61
N SER A 618 4.41 -8.77 -27.41
CA SER A 618 3.36 -7.97 -26.77
C SER A 618 3.24 -6.56 -27.32
N VAL A 619 4.35 -5.95 -27.74
CA VAL A 619 4.36 -4.53 -28.15
C VAL A 619 4.28 -4.32 -29.65
N ARG A 620 4.68 -5.30 -30.48
CA ARG A 620 4.79 -5.14 -31.94
C ARG A 620 3.50 -4.68 -32.63
N ASN A 621 2.34 -5.13 -32.14
CA ASN A 621 1.03 -4.78 -32.68
C ASN A 621 0.23 -3.84 -31.77
N ARG A 622 0.88 -3.28 -30.75
CA ARG A 622 0.24 -2.42 -29.77
C ARG A 622 0.12 -1.00 -30.34
N SER A 623 -1.01 -0.35 -30.08
CA SER A 623 -1.15 1.08 -30.37
C SER A 623 -0.18 1.91 -29.54
N THR A 624 0.31 3.02 -30.10
CA THR A 624 1.12 3.99 -29.36
C THR A 624 0.35 4.61 -28.19
N GLY A 625 0.98 4.75 -27.02
CA GLY A 625 0.43 5.38 -25.81
C GLY A 625 0.91 4.70 -24.52
N PRO A 626 0.54 5.21 -23.33
CA PRO A 626 1.06 4.73 -22.05
C PRO A 626 0.85 3.24 -21.86
N LEU A 627 1.85 2.52 -21.33
CA LEU A 627 1.66 1.16 -20.81
C LEU A 627 0.59 1.21 -19.72
N ARG A 628 -0.39 0.30 -19.76
CA ARG A 628 -1.48 0.28 -18.77
C ARG A 628 -1.42 -0.97 -17.91
N THR A 629 -1.38 -0.79 -16.59
CA THR A 629 -1.42 -1.89 -15.64
C THR A 629 -2.42 -1.63 -14.53
N ASP A 630 -3.21 -2.63 -14.19
CA ASP A 630 -4.20 -2.59 -13.12
C ASP A 630 -3.84 -3.60 -12.04
N GLY A 631 -3.97 -3.18 -10.79
CA GLY A 631 -3.69 -4.04 -9.64
C GLY A 631 -2.59 -3.52 -8.72
N LEU A 632 -2.40 -4.21 -7.61
CA LEU A 632 -1.29 -4.01 -6.69
C LEU A 632 -0.07 -4.78 -7.19
N LEU A 633 1.08 -4.10 -7.27
CA LEU A 633 2.39 -4.71 -7.47
C LEU A 633 3.15 -4.68 -6.15
N TYR A 634 3.48 -5.85 -5.62
CA TYR A 634 4.22 -5.99 -4.37
C TYR A 634 5.46 -6.86 -4.55
N SER A 635 6.59 -6.40 -4.02
CA SER A 635 7.79 -7.20 -3.79
C SER A 635 8.45 -6.75 -2.48
N ALA A 636 9.01 -7.69 -1.73
CA ALA A 636 9.88 -7.36 -0.58
C ALA A 636 11.34 -7.08 -1.00
N ASN A 637 11.61 -7.13 -2.32
CA ASN A 637 12.91 -6.89 -2.93
C ASN A 637 12.82 -5.65 -3.84
N SER A 638 12.49 -5.83 -5.11
CA SER A 638 12.50 -4.72 -6.05
C SER A 638 11.39 -4.74 -7.10
N ILE A 639 11.12 -3.55 -7.61
CA ILE A 639 10.32 -3.35 -8.82
C ILE A 639 11.16 -2.59 -9.84
N PHE A 640 11.31 -3.17 -11.02
CA PHE A 640 12.07 -2.63 -12.14
C PHE A 640 11.19 -2.34 -13.34
N SER A 641 11.41 -1.21 -14.01
CA SER A 641 10.69 -0.87 -15.23
C SER A 641 11.46 0.12 -16.09
N VAL A 642 11.41 -0.07 -17.42
CA VAL A 642 11.92 0.90 -18.40
C VAL A 642 10.84 1.14 -19.44
N LEU A 643 10.52 2.41 -19.64
CA LEU A 643 9.56 2.88 -20.64
C LEU A 643 10.33 3.71 -21.66
N PRO A 644 10.65 3.14 -22.83
CA PRO A 644 11.35 3.89 -23.85
C PRO A 644 10.49 5.01 -24.45
N GLN A 645 11.13 6.13 -24.79
CA GLN A 645 10.44 7.34 -25.25
C GLN A 645 10.44 7.49 -26.78
N ASP A 646 11.62 7.70 -27.37
CA ASP A 646 11.76 8.16 -28.76
C ASP A 646 12.47 7.17 -29.70
N ASN A 647 12.97 6.05 -29.18
CA ASN A 647 13.61 5.02 -29.99
C ASN A 647 12.62 4.39 -31.01
N PRO A 648 13.09 3.90 -32.17
CA PRO A 648 12.30 3.05 -33.03
C PRO A 648 11.73 1.87 -32.24
N GLY A 649 10.42 1.66 -32.34
CA GLY A 649 9.72 0.64 -31.54
C GLY A 649 9.24 1.10 -30.15
N ALA A 650 9.50 2.34 -29.74
CA ALA A 650 9.01 2.89 -28.48
C ALA A 650 7.51 3.19 -28.53
N VAL A 651 6.69 2.17 -28.33
CA VAL A 651 5.22 2.28 -28.37
C VAL A 651 4.64 2.93 -27.10
N THR A 652 5.36 2.93 -25.99
CA THR A 652 4.88 3.48 -24.71
C THR A 652 5.09 4.99 -24.58
N LYS A 653 5.97 5.57 -25.41
CA LYS A 653 6.34 7.00 -25.37
C LYS A 653 6.77 7.48 -24.01
N GLY A 654 7.52 6.65 -23.28
CA GLY A 654 8.04 6.99 -21.96
C GLY A 654 7.00 6.96 -20.85
N GLN A 655 5.79 6.45 -21.11
CA GLN A 655 4.64 6.55 -20.19
C GLN A 655 4.17 5.20 -19.65
N TRP A 656 3.80 5.20 -18.37
CA TRP A 656 3.18 4.11 -17.64
C TRP A 656 2.04 4.64 -16.76
N ASP A 657 0.83 4.17 -17.03
CA ASP A 657 -0.35 4.40 -16.22
C ASP A 657 -0.65 3.15 -15.37
N LEU A 658 -0.37 3.24 -14.06
CA LEU A 658 -0.70 2.22 -13.06
C LEU A 658 -1.99 2.59 -12.34
N ARG A 659 -3.06 1.80 -12.50
CA ARG A 659 -4.30 1.93 -11.71
C ARG A 659 -4.30 0.90 -10.59
N GLY A 660 -3.71 1.29 -9.46
CA GLY A 660 -3.49 0.39 -8.34
C GLY A 660 -2.47 0.94 -7.35
N ALA A 661 -1.51 0.13 -6.95
CA ALA A 661 -0.49 0.51 -5.98
C ALA A 661 0.85 -0.17 -6.27
N LEU A 662 1.95 0.48 -5.89
CA LEU A 662 3.31 -0.01 -6.08
C LEU A 662 4.05 -0.03 -4.74
N VAL A 663 4.49 -1.20 -4.30
CA VAL A 663 5.14 -1.37 -3.00
C VAL A 663 6.36 -2.27 -3.12
N ALA A 664 7.54 -1.70 -2.96
CA ALA A 664 8.79 -2.44 -2.83
C ALA A 664 9.89 -1.56 -2.25
N PRO A 665 10.84 -2.11 -1.49
CA PRO A 665 11.90 -1.31 -0.90
C PRO A 665 12.80 -0.67 -1.96
N ASP A 666 13.12 -1.39 -3.05
CA ASP A 666 13.93 -0.86 -4.14
C ASP A 666 13.09 -0.65 -5.40
N THR A 667 13.01 0.59 -5.91
CA THR A 667 12.27 0.92 -7.14
C THR A 667 13.18 1.50 -8.21
N GLY A 668 13.57 0.68 -9.18
CA GLY A 668 14.37 1.10 -10.35
C GLY A 668 13.47 1.32 -11.57
N ILE A 669 12.79 2.48 -11.63
CA ILE A 669 11.80 2.78 -12.67
C ILE A 669 12.28 3.99 -13.49
N LEU A 670 12.41 3.79 -14.81
CA LEU A 670 12.70 4.86 -15.78
C LEU A 670 11.48 5.07 -16.67
N ALA A 671 10.71 6.12 -16.35
CA ALA A 671 9.58 6.59 -17.15
C ALA A 671 9.77 8.09 -17.41
N PRO A 672 10.45 8.47 -18.50
CA PRO A 672 10.81 9.88 -18.76
C PRO A 672 9.61 10.73 -19.22
N GLY A 673 8.49 10.10 -19.57
CA GLY A 673 7.39 10.79 -20.23
C GLY A 673 7.63 11.01 -21.73
N PRO A 674 6.68 11.66 -22.41
CA PRO A 674 6.70 11.81 -23.87
C PRO A 674 7.46 13.05 -24.35
N CYS A 675 7.84 13.96 -23.44
CA CYS A 675 8.43 15.25 -23.78
C CYS A 675 9.97 15.17 -23.78
N ALA A 676 10.62 15.98 -24.61
CA ALA A 676 12.08 15.99 -24.70
C ALA A 676 12.73 16.24 -23.32
N ASN A 677 13.89 15.63 -23.10
CA ASN A 677 14.68 15.78 -21.88
C ASN A 677 14.91 17.27 -21.55
N GLY A 678 14.77 17.66 -20.28
CA GLY A 678 14.91 19.03 -19.83
C GLY A 678 13.65 19.91 -19.97
N GLU A 679 12.55 19.37 -20.52
CA GLU A 679 11.29 20.12 -20.60
C GLU A 679 10.67 20.30 -19.21
N THR A 680 10.46 21.56 -18.83
CA THR A 680 9.87 21.95 -17.54
C THR A 680 8.35 22.14 -17.64
N ALA A 681 7.83 22.27 -18.86
CA ALA A 681 6.40 22.38 -19.12
C ALA A 681 5.67 21.09 -18.71
N LYS A 682 4.49 21.26 -18.11
CA LYS A 682 3.58 20.16 -17.74
C LYS A 682 2.98 19.47 -18.96
N THR A 683 3.01 20.10 -20.13
CA THR A 683 2.56 19.53 -21.38
C THR A 683 3.55 19.86 -22.49
N CYS A 684 3.62 19.01 -23.50
CA CYS A 684 4.38 19.25 -24.72
C CYS A 684 3.60 18.76 -25.93
N THR A 685 3.92 19.28 -27.11
CA THR A 685 3.32 18.82 -28.37
C THR A 685 4.36 18.03 -29.15
N VAL A 686 4.10 16.74 -29.36
CA VAL A 686 4.95 15.85 -30.16
C VAL A 686 4.15 15.41 -31.39
N ASN A 687 4.65 15.74 -32.58
CA ASN A 687 3.99 15.46 -33.87
C ASN A 687 2.52 15.93 -33.95
N GLY A 688 2.24 17.11 -33.39
CA GLY A 688 0.90 17.71 -33.40
C GLY A 688 -0.07 17.16 -32.34
N ILE A 689 0.36 16.21 -31.50
CA ILE A 689 -0.43 15.69 -30.37
C ILE A 689 0.13 16.28 -29.08
N THR A 690 -0.73 16.90 -28.26
CA THR A 690 -0.35 17.40 -26.94
C THR A 690 -0.41 16.27 -25.91
N TYR A 691 0.69 16.09 -25.19
CA TYR A 691 0.81 15.14 -24.09
C TYR A 691 1.02 15.87 -22.78
N GLU A 692 0.57 15.30 -21.67
CA GLU A 692 1.07 15.66 -20.35
C GLU A 692 2.45 15.05 -20.13
N ASN A 693 3.37 15.84 -19.58
CA ASN A 693 4.77 15.51 -19.32
C ASN A 693 4.96 14.68 -18.04
N PHE A 694 4.16 13.62 -17.93
CA PHE A 694 4.26 12.62 -16.88
C PHE A 694 4.65 11.28 -17.50
N GLY A 695 5.70 10.67 -16.96
CA GLY A 695 6.14 9.35 -17.32
C GLY A 695 5.49 8.27 -16.47
N LEU A 696 5.45 8.43 -15.15
CA LEU A 696 4.76 7.50 -14.26
C LEU A 696 3.50 8.14 -13.68
N ARG A 697 2.33 7.60 -14.04
CA ARG A 697 1.05 7.97 -13.40
C ARG A 697 0.57 6.83 -12.51
N ILE A 698 0.33 7.12 -11.24
CA ILE A 698 -0.29 6.17 -10.31
C ILE A 698 -1.67 6.71 -9.92
N TYR A 699 -2.70 5.96 -10.33
CA TYR A 699 -4.09 6.15 -9.92
C TYR A 699 -4.40 5.18 -8.78
N HIS A 700 -4.24 5.65 -7.56
CA HIS A 700 -4.31 4.85 -6.35
C HIS A 700 -5.68 4.21 -6.13
N ASP A 701 -5.73 2.89 -6.22
CA ASP A 701 -6.91 2.11 -5.84
C ASP A 701 -6.79 1.64 -4.39
N SER A 702 -7.27 2.47 -3.45
CA SER A 702 -7.28 2.18 -2.00
C SER A 702 -7.98 0.88 -1.57
N ARG A 703 -8.71 0.21 -2.49
CA ARG A 703 -9.30 -1.11 -2.23
C ARG A 703 -8.24 -2.21 -2.29
N LEU A 704 -7.13 -1.98 -2.98
CA LEU A 704 -6.01 -2.90 -3.13
C LEU A 704 -5.01 -2.66 -2.01
N ARG A 705 -4.95 -3.61 -1.07
CA ARG A 705 -4.03 -3.54 0.08
C ARG A 705 -3.20 -4.81 0.13
N PRO A 706 -1.88 -4.74 0.35
CA PRO A 706 -1.06 -5.93 0.51
C PRO A 706 -1.57 -6.76 1.69
N ARG A 707 -2.10 -7.95 1.41
CA ARG A 707 -2.45 -8.93 2.44
C ARG A 707 -1.19 -9.74 2.73
N ILE A 708 -0.30 -9.20 3.57
CA ILE A 708 0.95 -9.89 3.95
C ILE A 708 0.81 -10.44 5.35
N ALA A 709 1.23 -11.69 5.54
CA ALA A 709 0.96 -12.45 6.76
C ALA A 709 1.68 -11.89 7.99
N GLN A 710 2.76 -11.13 7.78
CA GLN A 710 3.60 -10.64 8.85
C GLN A 710 2.90 -9.49 9.60
N ALA A 711 2.40 -9.80 10.81
CA ALA A 711 1.77 -8.90 11.77
C ALA A 711 0.31 -8.45 11.48
N GLN A 712 -0.61 -9.40 11.27
CA GLN A 712 -2.04 -9.10 11.45
C GLN A 712 -2.31 -8.59 12.87
N ARG A 713 -2.83 -7.38 13.01
CA ARG A 713 -3.33 -6.84 14.28
C ARG A 713 -4.84 -6.88 14.25
N LEU A 714 -5.50 -7.77 14.99
CA LEU A 714 -6.95 -7.62 15.15
C LEU A 714 -7.23 -6.34 15.95
N GLY A 715 -8.26 -5.62 15.53
CA GLY A 715 -8.78 -4.46 16.26
C GLY A 715 -10.27 -4.63 16.57
N LEU A 716 -10.67 -4.11 17.73
CA LEU A 716 -12.07 -3.94 18.10
C LEU A 716 -12.49 -2.51 17.79
N PHE A 717 -13.51 -2.36 16.94
CA PHE A 717 -14.08 -1.08 16.57
C PHE A 717 -15.49 -1.02 17.13
N ARG A 718 -15.83 0.11 17.76
CA ARG A 718 -17.10 0.31 18.44
C ARG A 718 -17.87 1.43 17.77
N SER A 719 -19.14 1.18 17.44
CA SER A 719 -20.06 2.22 17.00
C SER A 719 -20.40 3.17 18.16
N GLN A 720 -20.87 4.38 17.85
CA GLN A 720 -21.59 5.15 18.87
C GLN A 720 -22.76 4.32 19.42
N TRP A 721 -22.94 4.37 20.74
CA TRP A 721 -24.06 3.69 21.39
C TRP A 721 -25.32 4.54 21.26
N GLN A 722 -26.48 3.88 21.27
CA GLN A 722 -27.79 4.52 21.23
C GLN A 722 -28.69 4.00 22.35
N VAL A 723 -29.59 4.85 22.84
CA VAL A 723 -30.65 4.44 23.75
C VAL A 723 -31.72 3.73 22.94
N VAL A 724 -32.12 2.54 23.36
CA VAL A 724 -33.17 1.77 22.69
C VAL A 724 -34.36 1.55 23.63
N ALA A 725 -35.56 1.47 23.04
CA ALA A 725 -36.76 1.12 23.78
C ALA A 725 -36.65 -0.32 24.31
N GLN A 726 -37.38 -0.59 25.40
CA GLN A 726 -37.49 -1.92 26.01
C GLN A 726 -38.03 -2.96 25.02
#